data_AF-A0A1D1VNC9-F1
#
_entry.id   AF-A0A1D1VNC9-F1
#
_cell.length_a   1.000
_cell.length_b   1.000
_cell.length_c   1.000
_cell.angle_alpha   90.00
_cell.angle_beta   90.00
_cell.angle_gamma   90.00
#
_symmetry.space_group_name_H-M   'P 1'
#
loop_
_entity.id
_entity.type
_entity.pdbx_description
1 polymer ?
#
loop_
_entity_poly.entity_id
_entity_poly.type
_entity_poly.pdbx_seq_one_letter_code
_entity_poly.pdbx_strand_id
1 'polypeptide(L)'
;MSKQEEYSYTMLGKLLIGFLTVHLLAVITLILTFSADHEVANTVIIPQSSIWCTGDSIQNRRCFINNLCYSFENDDFVFVRGATSAQHGLPTVEQPVASINWTSPMTSSRPVDHTAHTSYRLRSVMGGPLTDLSGGVENLNNRDYQFSYVEVLDSAIRSKKLTASILPDKVLILKRFKPDNLMHVIHDDLLPLYYALLELEFTGAKEYRVFLVDDYEKGDFWNLYRLFKSKIFLNANHPWTKQTLRAEVDTDLVCFSTAVVGGMPSTRWYQYGFNRFQGPVEKLQITGHEIRSFASFVRHGLEVPRYDIDKPHYSARTRQKYPYAVIINRKLTRRILNEIDLSLAVAREFDLRTVTVNLETHSMGEIVHVLQNATMLIAMHGAQLVLSMFLPVNAVVIELFPLGIPSHDYTPYKTLASIDGMDLIYRAWENRDPAKSVAFPDRDPLLGGIAHLPREQQDVINKTLPVEQHFCCDNPAFLHRMYQDTEVDLKKFMEVAKDAMAQRAAQLESAPITKKKAVNTTDSPTTSKTDIASKFSHQTHGAVIQDEPMSTSTVRNVQCAVVPSRKVLHIDWEAPWNLQYINANTVYYELRVQGSGGVMQRYFSNGTEMEVPLPGSDKEAQLWIACVVDGSYGAFNTLPVICSA
;
A
#
# COMPACT_ATOMS: atom_id res chain seq x y z
N MET A 1 17.30 -29.26 -74.14
CA MET A 1 16.63 -29.30 -72.82
C MET A 1 15.14 -29.45 -73.09
N SER A 2 14.47 -30.37 -72.39
CA SER A 2 13.19 -30.96 -72.83
C SER A 2 11.96 -30.27 -72.23
N LYS A 3 10.78 -30.56 -72.81
CA LYS A 3 9.43 -30.09 -72.41
C LYS A 3 8.98 -30.45 -70.97
N GLN A 4 9.90 -30.84 -70.09
CA GLN A 4 9.62 -31.43 -68.79
C GLN A 4 9.71 -30.40 -67.64
N GLU A 5 10.46 -29.31 -67.82
CA GLU A 5 10.52 -28.19 -66.86
C GLU A 5 9.27 -27.30 -66.93
N GLU A 6 8.73 -27.06 -68.13
CA GLU A 6 7.56 -26.18 -68.36
C GLU A 6 6.25 -26.72 -67.72
N TYR A 7 6.12 -28.04 -67.60
CA TYR A 7 5.02 -28.69 -66.87
C TYR A 7 5.15 -28.57 -65.35
N SER A 8 6.36 -28.40 -64.81
CA SER A 8 6.59 -28.31 -63.37
C SER A 8 6.09 -26.97 -62.82
N TYR A 9 6.49 -25.85 -63.43
CA TYR A 9 6.08 -24.51 -63.01
C TYR A 9 4.59 -24.26 -63.18
N THR A 10 3.96 -24.83 -64.21
CA THR A 10 2.50 -24.70 -64.42
C THR A 10 1.68 -25.53 -63.43
N MET A 11 2.19 -26.66 -62.94
CA MET A 11 1.57 -27.37 -61.81
C MET A 11 1.79 -26.64 -60.48
N LEU A 12 3.03 -26.18 -60.21
CA LEU A 12 3.34 -25.46 -58.96
C LEU A 12 2.52 -24.18 -58.84
N GLY A 13 2.38 -23.41 -59.93
CA GLY A 13 1.56 -22.20 -59.96
C GLY A 13 0.07 -22.50 -59.70
N LYS A 14 -0.49 -23.58 -60.26
CA LYS A 14 -1.88 -23.99 -59.98
C LYS A 14 -2.07 -24.45 -58.54
N LEU A 15 -1.10 -25.15 -57.95
CA LEU A 15 -1.11 -25.52 -56.53
C LEU A 15 -1.02 -24.28 -55.62
N LEU A 16 -0.16 -23.31 -55.94
CA LEU A 16 0.00 -22.09 -55.17
C LEU A 16 -1.27 -21.22 -55.23
N ILE A 17 -1.88 -21.07 -56.40
CA ILE A 17 -3.16 -20.38 -56.59
C ILE A 17 -4.28 -21.12 -55.83
N GLY A 18 -4.33 -22.46 -55.91
CA GLY A 18 -5.27 -23.28 -55.12
C GLY A 18 -5.11 -23.06 -53.61
N PHE A 19 -3.88 -23.07 -53.10
CA PHE A 19 -3.61 -22.86 -51.68
C PHE A 19 -3.97 -21.44 -51.22
N LEU A 20 -3.66 -20.42 -52.03
CA LEU A 20 -4.02 -19.02 -51.78
C LEU A 20 -5.52 -18.78 -51.84
N THR A 21 -6.25 -19.36 -52.80
CA THR A 21 -7.71 -19.25 -52.87
C THR A 21 -8.40 -19.97 -51.71
N VAL A 22 -7.90 -21.13 -51.27
CA VAL A 22 -8.41 -21.82 -50.06
C VAL A 22 -8.14 -20.99 -48.80
N HIS A 23 -6.94 -20.39 -48.66
CA HIS A 23 -6.66 -19.49 -47.53
C HIS A 23 -7.49 -18.21 -47.57
N LEU A 24 -7.67 -17.60 -48.75
CA LEU A 24 -8.50 -16.41 -48.91
C LEU A 24 -9.98 -16.72 -48.63
N LEU A 25 -10.49 -17.87 -49.09
CA LEU A 25 -11.84 -18.35 -48.74
C LEU A 25 -11.95 -18.65 -47.24
N ALA A 26 -10.96 -19.29 -46.61
CA ALA A 26 -10.97 -19.53 -45.17
C ALA A 26 -10.94 -18.23 -44.36
N VAL A 27 -10.15 -17.22 -44.77
CA VAL A 27 -10.10 -15.89 -44.15
C VAL A 27 -11.40 -15.12 -44.40
N ILE A 28 -11.97 -15.16 -45.61
CA ILE A 28 -13.28 -14.55 -45.89
C ILE A 28 -14.38 -15.24 -45.10
N THR A 29 -14.38 -16.57 -44.99
CA THR A 29 -15.33 -17.31 -44.16
C THR A 29 -15.13 -16.98 -42.68
N LEU A 30 -13.90 -16.85 -42.19
CA LEU A 30 -13.62 -16.42 -40.82
C LEU A 30 -14.15 -15.01 -40.56
N ILE A 31 -13.88 -14.06 -41.47
CA ILE A 31 -14.37 -12.68 -41.41
C ILE A 31 -15.90 -12.65 -41.49
N LEU A 32 -16.53 -13.47 -42.34
CA LEU A 32 -17.98 -13.55 -42.46
C LEU A 32 -18.65 -14.26 -41.28
N THR A 33 -17.99 -15.23 -40.62
CA THR A 33 -18.48 -15.76 -39.33
C THR A 33 -18.37 -14.72 -38.24
N PHE A 34 -17.25 -14.01 -38.14
CA PHE A 34 -17.09 -12.89 -37.19
C PHE A 34 -18.03 -11.71 -37.50
N SER A 35 -18.40 -11.47 -38.76
CA SER A 35 -19.35 -10.41 -39.12
C SER A 35 -20.81 -10.85 -39.01
N ALA A 36 -21.12 -12.15 -39.14
CA ALA A 36 -22.47 -12.69 -38.94
C ALA A 36 -22.83 -12.75 -37.45
N ASP A 37 -21.86 -13.02 -36.57
CA ASP A 37 -22.05 -12.88 -35.11
C ASP A 37 -22.19 -11.40 -34.66
N HIS A 38 -21.87 -10.44 -35.54
CA HIS A 38 -21.84 -9.01 -35.20
C HIS A 38 -23.21 -8.30 -35.26
N GLU A 39 -24.28 -8.98 -35.70
CA GLU A 39 -25.64 -8.42 -35.73
C GLU A 39 -26.58 -9.00 -34.65
N VAL A 40 -26.06 -9.82 -33.72
CA VAL A 40 -26.69 -9.96 -32.40
C VAL A 40 -26.13 -8.88 -31.48
N ALA A 41 -26.73 -7.70 -31.55
CA ALA A 41 -26.57 -6.67 -30.52
C ALA A 41 -27.21 -7.14 -29.20
N ASN A 42 -26.54 -8.09 -28.54
CA ASN A 42 -26.80 -8.46 -27.15
C ASN A 42 -26.62 -7.18 -26.33
N THR A 43 -27.74 -6.55 -25.95
CA THR A 43 -27.77 -5.45 -25.00
C THR A 43 -27.15 -5.94 -23.70
N VAL A 44 -25.90 -5.56 -23.45
CA VAL A 44 -25.15 -5.97 -22.26
C VAL A 44 -25.95 -5.51 -21.05
N ILE A 45 -26.57 -6.48 -20.35
CA ILE A 45 -27.37 -6.20 -19.17
C ILE A 45 -26.40 -5.80 -18.07
N ILE A 46 -26.37 -4.50 -17.76
CA ILE A 46 -25.59 -3.96 -16.65
C ILE A 46 -26.11 -4.62 -15.35
N PRO A 47 -25.26 -5.35 -14.62
CA PRO A 47 -25.69 -6.08 -13.44
C PRO A 47 -25.92 -5.14 -12.25
N GLN A 48 -26.84 -5.52 -11.36
CA GLN A 48 -27.14 -4.74 -10.16
C GLN A 48 -25.96 -4.81 -9.18
N SER A 49 -25.61 -3.65 -8.60
CA SER A 49 -24.55 -3.50 -7.63
C SER A 49 -24.99 -3.90 -6.23
N SER A 50 -24.04 -4.37 -5.41
CA SER A 50 -24.22 -4.68 -3.99
C SER A 50 -22.96 -4.28 -3.21
N ILE A 51 -23.11 -3.80 -1.98
CA ILE A 51 -22.00 -3.27 -1.16
C ILE A 51 -22.07 -3.80 0.29
N TRP A 52 -20.92 -4.19 0.80
CA TRP A 52 -20.68 -4.58 2.18
C TRP A 52 -19.48 -3.81 2.70
N CYS A 53 -19.67 -3.03 3.77
CA CYS A 53 -18.59 -2.32 4.43
C CYS A 53 -18.39 -2.79 5.88
N THR A 54 -17.14 -2.90 6.31
CA THR A 54 -16.74 -3.17 7.70
C THR A 54 -15.89 -2.01 8.21
N GLY A 55 -15.84 -1.77 9.53
CA GLY A 55 -15.15 -0.63 10.14
C GLY A 55 -16.10 0.52 10.54
N ASP A 56 -15.63 1.39 11.43
CA ASP A 56 -16.42 2.42 12.12
C ASP A 56 -16.13 3.86 11.65
N SER A 57 -14.92 4.13 11.14
CA SER A 57 -14.47 5.45 10.65
C SER A 57 -14.13 5.42 9.15
N ILE A 58 -14.05 6.58 8.48
CA ILE A 58 -13.64 6.66 7.07
C ILE A 58 -12.22 6.07 6.86
N GLN A 59 -11.35 6.18 7.87
CA GLN A 59 -9.93 5.75 7.81
C GLN A 59 -9.71 4.25 8.05
N ASN A 60 -10.69 3.52 8.58
CA ASN A 60 -10.61 2.07 8.74
C ASN A 60 -11.79 1.32 8.10
N ARG A 61 -12.75 2.03 7.48
CA ARG A 61 -13.84 1.40 6.75
C ARG A 61 -13.28 0.76 5.49
N ARG A 62 -13.52 -0.54 5.29
CA ARG A 62 -13.21 -1.25 4.05
C ARG A 62 -14.52 -1.67 3.41
N CYS A 63 -14.69 -1.34 2.14
CA CYS A 63 -15.90 -1.61 1.37
C CYS A 63 -15.61 -2.57 0.22
N PHE A 64 -16.39 -3.64 0.16
CA PHE A 64 -16.43 -4.63 -0.92
C PHE A 64 -17.69 -4.37 -1.74
N ILE A 65 -17.55 -4.21 -3.06
CA ILE A 65 -18.63 -3.83 -3.95
C ILE A 65 -18.65 -4.76 -5.15
N ASN A 66 -19.75 -5.49 -5.34
CA ASN A 66 -19.97 -6.27 -6.55
C ASN A 66 -20.61 -5.39 -7.62
N ASN A 67 -20.22 -5.61 -8.87
CA ASN A 67 -20.77 -4.91 -10.04
C ASN A 67 -20.71 -3.37 -9.92
N LEU A 68 -19.60 -2.83 -9.41
CA LEU A 68 -19.40 -1.39 -9.37
C LEU A 68 -19.08 -0.88 -10.78
N CYS A 69 -19.83 0.10 -11.28
CA CYS A 69 -19.55 0.72 -12.57
C CYS A 69 -18.81 2.06 -12.40
N TYR A 70 -18.07 2.48 -13.42
CA TYR A 70 -17.42 3.78 -13.52
C TYR A 70 -17.74 4.41 -14.88
N SER A 71 -18.05 5.72 -14.87
CA SER A 71 -18.44 6.49 -16.05
C SER A 71 -17.39 7.54 -16.37
N PHE A 72 -16.71 7.38 -17.51
CA PHE A 72 -15.71 8.36 -17.98
C PHE A 72 -16.33 9.73 -18.33
N GLU A 73 -17.58 9.77 -18.80
CA GLU A 73 -18.27 11.03 -19.13
C GLU A 73 -18.53 11.88 -17.88
N ASN A 74 -18.82 11.24 -16.74
CA ASN A 74 -19.21 11.90 -15.50
C ASN A 74 -18.06 11.99 -14.48
N ASP A 75 -16.96 11.26 -14.71
CA ASP A 75 -15.86 11.01 -13.77
C ASP A 75 -16.34 10.51 -12.39
N ASP A 76 -17.38 9.67 -12.40
CA ASP A 76 -18.09 9.21 -11.21
C ASP A 76 -18.25 7.69 -11.21
N PHE A 77 -18.19 7.10 -10.01
CA PHE A 77 -18.63 5.73 -9.77
C PHE A 77 -20.16 5.64 -9.76
N VAL A 78 -20.70 4.58 -10.36
CA VAL A 78 -22.14 4.34 -10.51
C VAL A 78 -22.50 3.03 -9.82
N PHE A 79 -23.39 3.13 -8.83
CA PHE A 79 -23.99 1.99 -8.14
C PHE A 79 -25.39 1.73 -8.73
N VAL A 80 -25.57 0.56 -9.33
CA VAL A 80 -26.80 0.17 -10.03
C VAL A 80 -27.75 -0.52 -9.07
N ARG A 81 -28.70 0.23 -8.51
CA ARG A 81 -29.64 -0.29 -7.53
C ARG A 81 -30.85 -0.96 -8.18
N GLY A 82 -31.15 -2.19 -7.77
CA GLY A 82 -32.40 -2.85 -8.10
C GLY A 82 -32.86 -3.84 -7.02
N ALA A 83 -33.76 -4.75 -7.40
CA ALA A 83 -34.43 -5.67 -6.47
C ALA A 83 -33.50 -6.69 -5.78
N THR A 84 -32.31 -6.97 -6.35
CA THR A 84 -31.33 -7.90 -5.77
C THR A 84 -30.09 -7.20 -5.18
N SER A 85 -30.10 -5.86 -5.11
CA SER A 85 -29.01 -5.08 -4.50
C SER A 85 -29.00 -5.23 -2.97
N ALA A 86 -27.88 -5.66 -2.42
CA ALA A 86 -27.63 -5.68 -0.98
C ALA A 86 -26.79 -4.47 -0.54
N GLN A 87 -27.09 -3.90 0.62
CA GLN A 87 -26.34 -2.78 1.22
C GLN A 87 -26.17 -3.06 2.73
N HIS A 88 -24.93 -3.28 3.17
CA HIS A 88 -24.61 -3.59 4.56
C HIS A 88 -23.44 -2.74 5.09
N GLY A 89 -23.53 -2.29 6.35
CA GLY A 89 -22.46 -1.54 7.02
C GLY A 89 -22.21 -0.13 6.48
N LEU A 90 -23.20 0.45 5.79
CA LEU A 90 -23.19 1.86 5.39
C LEU A 90 -23.54 2.76 6.59
N PRO A 91 -22.99 3.98 6.68
CA PRO A 91 -23.33 4.93 7.74
C PRO A 91 -24.83 5.28 7.74
N THR A 92 -25.48 5.25 8.91
CA THR A 92 -26.82 5.82 9.08
C THR A 92 -26.74 7.33 8.96
N VAL A 93 -27.55 7.91 8.07
CA VAL A 93 -27.55 9.36 7.78
C VAL A 93 -28.14 10.14 8.95
N GLU A 94 -27.28 10.64 9.85
CA GLU A 94 -27.73 11.44 11.01
C GLU A 94 -27.98 12.93 10.72
N GLN A 95 -27.78 13.41 9.49
CA GLN A 95 -28.20 14.77 9.09
C GLN A 95 -28.92 14.79 7.74
N PRO A 96 -30.18 15.26 7.66
CA PRO A 96 -30.87 15.44 6.41
C PRO A 96 -30.33 16.67 5.68
N VAL A 97 -29.81 16.49 4.47
CA VAL A 97 -29.59 17.62 3.56
C VAL A 97 -30.95 18.14 3.12
N ALA A 98 -31.14 19.47 3.21
CA ALA A 98 -32.43 20.10 3.00
C ALA A 98 -33.05 19.84 1.61
N SER A 99 -34.38 19.88 1.58
CA SER A 99 -35.26 19.57 0.44
C SER A 99 -34.86 20.24 -0.89
N ILE A 100 -34.89 19.45 -1.97
CA ILE A 100 -34.77 19.92 -3.36
C ILE A 100 -36.10 20.55 -3.80
N ASN A 101 -36.11 21.86 -4.09
CA ASN A 101 -37.25 22.52 -4.72
C ASN A 101 -37.20 22.41 -6.25
N TRP A 102 -38.29 21.95 -6.86
CA TRP A 102 -38.47 21.82 -8.31
C TRP A 102 -39.31 22.97 -8.90
N THR A 103 -38.73 24.17 -9.09
CA THR A 103 -39.31 25.23 -9.95
C THR A 103 -38.25 26.25 -10.43
N SER A 104 -38.39 26.71 -11.68
CA SER A 104 -37.63 27.82 -12.32
C SER A 104 -38.56 29.05 -12.47
N PRO A 105 -38.14 30.28 -12.91
CA PRO A 105 -37.10 30.55 -13.93
C PRO A 105 -36.19 31.81 -13.74
N MET A 106 -35.32 32.00 -14.75
CA MET A 106 -34.36 33.06 -15.08
C MET A 106 -34.61 34.52 -14.59
N THR A 107 -33.51 35.22 -14.26
CA THR A 107 -33.14 36.52 -14.89
C THR A 107 -31.62 36.78 -14.93
N SER A 108 -31.18 37.30 -16.09
CA SER A 108 -29.94 38.05 -16.41
C SER A 108 -29.11 38.60 -15.23
N SER A 109 -27.79 38.38 -15.16
CA SER A 109 -26.82 38.99 -16.11
C SER A 109 -25.47 38.24 -16.23
N ARG A 110 -24.83 38.39 -17.41
CA ARG A 110 -23.56 37.78 -17.89
C ARG A 110 -22.52 38.89 -18.19
N PRO A 111 -21.25 38.64 -18.62
CA PRO A 111 -20.58 37.40 -19.13
C PRO A 111 -19.34 37.01 -18.26
N VAL A 112 -18.36 36.14 -18.60
CA VAL A 112 -17.87 35.47 -19.83
C VAL A 112 -17.59 33.95 -19.56
N ASP A 113 -17.28 33.21 -20.63
CA ASP A 113 -16.85 31.82 -20.75
C ASP A 113 -15.69 31.28 -19.88
N HIS A 114 -15.81 30.00 -19.51
CA HIS A 114 -15.14 28.93 -20.28
C HIS A 114 -16.07 27.71 -20.49
N THR A 115 -16.62 27.61 -21.70
CA THR A 115 -17.09 26.37 -22.39
C THR A 115 -17.87 25.35 -21.57
N ALA A 116 -19.20 25.44 -21.66
CA ALA A 116 -20.11 24.48 -21.06
C ALA A 116 -20.20 23.15 -21.85
N HIS A 117 -19.90 22.04 -21.18
CA HIS A 117 -20.55 20.76 -21.46
C HIS A 117 -21.72 20.60 -20.50
N THR A 118 -22.93 20.94 -20.96
CA THR A 118 -24.18 20.59 -20.26
C THR A 118 -24.49 19.11 -20.44
N SER A 119 -23.81 18.25 -19.69
CA SER A 119 -24.27 16.88 -19.46
C SER A 119 -25.38 16.87 -18.41
N TYR A 120 -26.40 16.03 -18.61
CA TYR A 120 -27.54 15.90 -17.71
C TYR A 120 -27.12 15.14 -16.44
N ARG A 121 -26.51 15.85 -15.48
CA ARG A 121 -26.11 15.32 -14.17
C ARG A 121 -27.30 14.71 -13.42
N LEU A 122 -27.42 13.39 -13.48
CA LEU A 122 -28.26 12.59 -12.58
C LEU A 122 -27.64 12.58 -11.17
N ARG A 123 -27.70 13.70 -10.45
CA ARG A 123 -27.28 13.75 -9.04
C ARG A 123 -28.34 13.17 -8.11
N SER A 124 -28.36 11.84 -8.04
CA SER A 124 -28.93 11.11 -6.92
C SER A 124 -27.96 11.21 -5.73
N VAL A 125 -28.16 12.20 -4.87
CA VAL A 125 -27.30 12.41 -3.68
C VAL A 125 -27.87 11.59 -2.51
N MET A 126 -27.60 10.29 -2.52
CA MET A 126 -27.67 9.44 -1.33
C MET A 126 -26.32 8.75 -1.16
N GLY A 127 -25.58 9.16 -0.13
CA GLY A 127 -24.22 8.67 0.14
C GLY A 127 -23.29 9.83 0.49
N GLY A 128 -22.98 9.98 1.78
CA GLY A 128 -21.79 10.72 2.20
C GLY A 128 -20.52 9.94 1.87
N PRO A 129 -19.34 10.47 2.23
CA PRO A 129 -18.08 9.76 2.04
C PRO A 129 -18.08 8.43 2.82
N LEU A 130 -17.74 7.33 2.14
CA LEU A 130 -17.83 5.98 2.72
C LEU A 130 -16.50 5.53 3.32
N THR A 131 -15.42 5.61 2.54
CA THR A 131 -14.07 5.14 2.90
C THR A 131 -13.02 6.02 2.22
N ASP A 132 -11.79 5.98 2.72
CA ASP A 132 -10.65 6.65 2.11
C ASP A 132 -10.15 5.91 0.86
N LEU A 133 -9.83 6.66 -0.20
CA LEU A 133 -9.26 6.16 -1.45
C LEU A 133 -7.74 6.04 -1.42
N SER A 134 -7.06 6.66 -0.46
CA SER A 134 -5.60 6.66 -0.35
C SER A 134 -5.12 5.59 0.65
N GLY A 135 -3.89 5.72 1.13
CA GLY A 135 -3.41 5.03 2.33
C GLY A 135 -3.90 5.64 3.65
N GLY A 136 -5.02 6.37 3.67
CA GLY A 136 -5.60 6.98 4.88
C GLY A 136 -5.14 8.40 5.19
N VAL A 137 -4.79 9.19 4.18
CA VAL A 137 -4.27 10.55 4.37
C VAL A 137 -5.26 11.43 5.15
N GLU A 138 -4.81 11.95 6.29
CA GLU A 138 -5.64 12.73 7.22
C GLU A 138 -5.92 14.15 6.70
N ASN A 139 -6.79 14.30 5.70
CA ASN A 139 -7.25 15.62 5.25
C ASN A 139 -8.78 15.71 5.24
N LEU A 140 -9.36 16.07 6.39
CA LEU A 140 -10.81 16.20 6.59
C LEU A 140 -11.50 17.19 5.65
N ASN A 141 -10.75 18.20 5.16
CA ASN A 141 -11.27 19.21 4.24
C ASN A 141 -11.20 18.77 2.78
N ASN A 142 -10.37 17.77 2.46
CA ASN A 142 -10.21 17.28 1.10
C ASN A 142 -11.08 16.05 0.84
N ARG A 143 -12.26 16.29 0.24
CA ARG A 143 -13.17 15.23 -0.23
C ARG A 143 -12.63 14.46 -1.44
N ASP A 144 -11.58 14.93 -2.11
CA ASP A 144 -11.05 14.30 -3.33
C ASP A 144 -10.48 12.91 -3.05
N TYR A 145 -10.10 12.61 -1.80
CA TYR A 145 -9.65 11.28 -1.35
C TYR A 145 -10.75 10.44 -0.73
N GLN A 146 -12.00 10.91 -0.70
CA GLN A 146 -13.11 10.15 -0.13
C GLN A 146 -13.85 9.41 -1.24
N PHE A 147 -14.05 8.11 -1.06
CA PHE A 147 -14.87 7.32 -1.97
C PHE A 147 -16.36 7.65 -1.80
N SER A 148 -16.98 7.96 -2.94
CA SER A 148 -18.43 8.09 -3.10
C SER A 148 -18.84 7.49 -4.44
N TYR A 149 -20.13 7.16 -4.57
CA TYR A 149 -20.76 6.75 -5.83
C TYR A 149 -22.09 7.46 -6.01
N VAL A 150 -22.56 7.52 -7.25
CA VAL A 150 -23.93 7.94 -7.61
C VAL A 150 -24.82 6.71 -7.70
N GLU A 151 -25.89 6.68 -6.91
CA GLU A 151 -26.87 5.59 -6.96
C GLU A 151 -27.88 5.80 -8.09
N VAL A 152 -27.95 4.86 -9.04
CA VAL A 152 -28.87 4.91 -10.20
C VAL A 152 -29.73 3.65 -10.22
N LEU A 153 -31.05 3.80 -10.41
CA LEU A 153 -31.96 2.67 -10.49
C LEU A 153 -31.74 1.86 -11.78
N ASP A 154 -31.77 0.53 -11.68
CA ASP A 154 -31.66 -0.41 -12.81
C ASP A 154 -32.67 -0.08 -13.94
N SER A 155 -33.90 0.30 -13.58
CA SER A 155 -34.92 0.76 -14.55
C SER A 155 -34.56 2.06 -15.29
N ALA A 156 -33.81 2.96 -14.65
CA ALA A 156 -33.31 4.20 -15.25
C ALA A 156 -32.07 3.98 -16.12
N ILE A 157 -31.30 2.91 -15.85
CA ILE A 157 -30.22 2.46 -16.74
C ILE A 157 -30.82 1.77 -17.97
N ARG A 158 -31.74 0.80 -17.80
CA ARG A 158 -32.37 0.07 -18.91
C ARG A 158 -33.19 0.93 -19.87
N SER A 159 -33.70 2.07 -19.40
CA SER A 159 -34.41 3.02 -20.27
C SER A 159 -33.46 3.91 -21.10
N LYS A 160 -32.18 4.00 -20.73
CA LYS A 160 -31.12 4.58 -21.56
C LYS A 160 -30.45 3.50 -22.39
N LYS A 161 -30.11 3.80 -23.64
CA LYS A 161 -29.31 2.91 -24.50
C LYS A 161 -27.80 3.06 -24.20
N LEU A 162 -27.40 2.82 -22.96
CA LEU A 162 -26.00 2.85 -22.54
C LEU A 162 -25.27 1.58 -22.96
N THR A 163 -24.03 1.73 -23.40
CA THR A 163 -23.07 0.65 -23.65
C THR A 163 -22.25 0.40 -22.37
N ALA A 164 -21.93 -0.87 -22.11
CA ALA A 164 -21.14 -1.24 -20.93
C ALA A 164 -20.18 -2.40 -21.21
N SER A 165 -18.95 -2.27 -20.71
CA SER A 165 -17.98 -3.37 -20.61
C SER A 165 -18.00 -3.93 -19.20
N ILE A 166 -18.30 -5.23 -19.06
CA ILE A 166 -18.23 -5.92 -17.76
C ILE A 166 -16.89 -6.63 -17.68
N LEU A 167 -16.02 -6.17 -16.78
CA LEU A 167 -14.70 -6.72 -16.55
C LEU A 167 -14.77 -7.82 -15.48
N PRO A 168 -14.35 -9.06 -15.78
CA PRO A 168 -14.35 -10.17 -14.83
C PRO A 168 -13.22 -10.05 -13.79
N ASP A 169 -12.31 -9.09 -13.98
CA ASP A 169 -11.23 -8.78 -13.05
C ASP A 169 -11.80 -8.32 -11.69
N LYS A 170 -11.11 -8.72 -10.62
CA LYS A 170 -11.27 -8.09 -9.30
C LYS A 170 -10.37 -6.85 -9.27
N VAL A 171 -10.86 -5.73 -8.74
CA VAL A 171 -10.12 -4.47 -8.70
C VAL A 171 -9.94 -3.95 -7.28
N LEU A 172 -8.73 -3.49 -6.95
CA LEU A 172 -8.45 -2.63 -5.81
C LEU A 172 -8.33 -1.20 -6.35
N ILE A 173 -9.20 -0.32 -5.85
CA ILE A 173 -9.33 1.07 -6.26
C ILE A 173 -8.59 1.95 -5.26
N LEU A 174 -7.59 2.69 -5.75
CA LEU A 174 -6.77 3.60 -4.95
C LEU A 174 -6.57 4.94 -5.68
N LYS A 175 -6.39 6.02 -4.93
CA LYS A 175 -6.05 7.35 -5.44
C LYS A 175 -4.69 7.76 -4.88
N ARG A 176 -3.70 7.99 -5.75
CA ARG A 176 -2.35 8.39 -5.32
C ARG A 176 -2.39 9.74 -4.62
N PHE A 177 -1.65 9.89 -3.52
CA PHE A 177 -1.67 11.13 -2.74
C PHE A 177 -0.74 12.22 -3.29
N LYS A 178 0.55 11.91 -3.45
CA LYS A 178 1.55 12.88 -3.92
C LYS A 178 2.67 12.18 -4.70
N PRO A 179 2.38 11.74 -5.95
CA PRO A 179 3.24 10.82 -6.69
C PRO A 179 4.54 11.45 -7.24
N ASP A 180 4.75 12.75 -7.07
CA ASP A 180 6.01 13.47 -7.33
C ASP A 180 7.01 13.39 -6.16
N ASN A 181 6.62 12.82 -5.02
CA ASN A 181 7.43 12.79 -3.79
C ASN A 181 7.62 11.35 -3.29
N LEU A 182 8.87 10.88 -3.33
CA LEU A 182 9.24 9.51 -2.98
C LEU A 182 8.78 9.05 -1.58
N MET A 183 8.75 9.94 -0.58
CA MET A 183 8.26 9.59 0.75
C MET A 183 6.77 9.28 0.69
N HIS A 184 5.96 10.12 0.06
CA HIS A 184 4.53 9.86 -0.07
C HIS A 184 4.22 8.65 -0.96
N VAL A 185 4.95 8.48 -2.07
CA VAL A 185 4.87 7.27 -2.90
C VAL A 185 5.08 6.01 -2.04
N ILE A 186 6.14 5.97 -1.22
CA ILE A 186 6.44 4.80 -0.40
C ILE A 186 5.47 4.63 0.78
N HIS A 187 5.21 5.71 1.53
CA HIS A 187 4.49 5.71 2.82
C HIS A 187 2.97 5.75 2.68
N ASP A 188 2.45 6.59 1.78
CA ASP A 188 1.02 6.89 1.67
C ASP A 188 0.34 6.13 0.53
N ASP A 189 1.09 5.69 -0.50
CA ASP A 189 0.55 4.94 -1.63
C ASP A 189 0.94 3.45 -1.58
N LEU A 190 2.24 3.10 -1.73
CA LEU A 190 2.67 1.74 -2.05
C LEU A 190 2.69 0.76 -0.87
N LEU A 191 3.06 1.21 0.33
CA LEU A 191 3.04 0.38 1.54
C LEU A 191 1.59 0.04 1.97
N PRO A 192 0.65 1.00 2.03
CA PRO A 192 -0.77 0.73 2.25
C PRO A 192 -1.37 -0.18 1.16
N LEU A 193 -0.98 0.01 -0.11
CA LEU A 193 -1.40 -0.86 -1.22
C LEU A 193 -0.90 -2.30 -1.05
N TYR A 194 0.36 -2.49 -0.65
CA TYR A 194 0.96 -3.81 -0.43
C TYR A 194 0.22 -4.62 0.63
N TYR A 195 -0.07 -4.03 1.79
CA TYR A 195 -0.80 -4.74 2.84
C TYR A 195 -2.28 -4.94 2.53
N ALA A 196 -2.92 -4.02 1.81
CA ALA A 196 -4.29 -4.23 1.33
C ALA A 196 -4.37 -5.38 0.30
N LEU A 197 -3.39 -5.49 -0.61
CA LEU A 197 -3.32 -6.62 -1.55
C LEU A 197 -3.00 -7.95 -0.85
N LEU A 198 -2.05 -7.96 0.10
CA LEU A 198 -1.74 -9.16 0.89
C LEU A 198 -2.98 -9.67 1.64
N GLU A 199 -3.67 -8.80 2.36
CA GLU A 199 -4.92 -9.14 3.07
C GLU A 199 -5.93 -9.82 2.12
N LEU A 200 -6.12 -9.25 0.93
CA LEU A 200 -7.04 -9.79 -0.07
C LEU A 200 -6.56 -11.14 -0.63
N GLU A 201 -5.28 -11.31 -0.96
CA GLU A 201 -4.71 -12.60 -1.40
C GLU A 201 -4.86 -13.69 -0.33
N PHE A 202 -4.66 -13.36 0.95
CA PHE A 202 -4.82 -14.30 2.07
C PHE A 202 -6.26 -14.78 2.28
N THR A 203 -7.29 -14.06 1.77
CA THR A 203 -8.68 -14.55 1.78
C THR A 203 -9.00 -15.63 0.74
N GLY A 204 -7.98 -16.18 0.05
CA GLY A 204 -8.16 -17.17 -1.03
C GLY A 204 -8.65 -16.55 -2.34
N ALA A 205 -8.62 -15.23 -2.46
CA ALA A 205 -9.02 -14.55 -3.67
C ALA A 205 -7.93 -14.61 -4.76
N LYS A 206 -8.35 -14.94 -5.99
CA LYS A 206 -7.55 -14.73 -7.20
C LYS A 206 -7.15 -13.25 -7.32
N GLU A 207 -6.02 -13.01 -7.98
CA GLU A 207 -5.31 -11.73 -8.03
C GLU A 207 -6.19 -10.52 -8.38
N TYR A 208 -5.96 -9.43 -7.65
CA TYR A 208 -6.59 -8.14 -7.89
C TYR A 208 -5.76 -7.32 -8.88
N ARG A 209 -6.43 -6.62 -9.80
CA ARG A 209 -5.82 -5.49 -10.51
C ARG A 209 -5.87 -4.25 -9.64
N VAL A 210 -4.88 -3.38 -9.76
CA VAL A 210 -4.88 -2.05 -9.12
C VAL A 210 -5.37 -1.03 -10.15
N PHE A 211 -6.38 -0.25 -9.77
CA PHE A 211 -6.90 0.88 -10.55
C PHE A 211 -6.64 2.18 -9.79
N LEU A 212 -5.79 3.02 -10.38
CA LEU A 212 -5.43 4.34 -9.90
C LEU A 212 -6.41 5.36 -10.50
N VAL A 213 -7.25 5.95 -9.64
CA VAL A 213 -8.38 6.83 -10.02
C VAL A 213 -8.07 8.32 -9.90
N ASP A 214 -6.82 8.67 -9.64
CA ASP A 214 -6.33 10.03 -9.80
C ASP A 214 -6.06 10.39 -11.27
N ASP A 215 -5.96 11.69 -11.53
CA ASP A 215 -5.61 12.28 -12.82
C ASP A 215 -4.13 12.65 -12.92
N TYR A 216 -3.28 12.21 -11.98
CA TYR A 216 -1.85 12.48 -12.06
C TYR A 216 -1.23 11.73 -13.24
N GLU A 217 -0.22 12.33 -13.87
CA GLU A 217 0.62 11.60 -14.80
C GLU A 217 1.34 10.42 -14.12
N LYS A 218 1.98 9.57 -14.92
CA LYS A 218 2.73 8.41 -14.41
C LYS A 218 3.88 8.84 -13.48
N GLY A 219 4.57 9.93 -13.84
CA GLY A 219 5.64 10.53 -13.03
C GLY A 219 6.92 9.69 -12.92
N ASP A 220 7.95 10.25 -12.31
CA ASP A 220 9.30 9.64 -12.20
C ASP A 220 9.29 8.32 -11.43
N PHE A 221 8.38 8.17 -10.46
CA PHE A 221 8.28 6.98 -9.61
C PHE A 221 7.33 5.90 -10.15
N TRP A 222 6.81 6.03 -11.38
CA TRP A 222 5.88 5.05 -11.99
C TRP A 222 6.36 3.60 -11.92
N ASN A 223 7.66 3.38 -12.09
CA ASN A 223 8.23 2.02 -12.05
C ASN A 223 8.06 1.32 -10.68
N LEU A 224 7.83 2.05 -9.60
CA LEU A 224 7.51 1.48 -8.28
C LEU A 224 6.05 1.00 -8.20
N TYR A 225 5.11 1.70 -8.81
CA TYR A 225 3.72 1.23 -8.96
C TYR A 225 3.66 -0.02 -9.85
N ARG A 226 4.52 -0.10 -10.87
CA ARG A 226 4.66 -1.28 -11.75
C ARG A 226 5.28 -2.52 -11.08
N LEU A 227 5.64 -2.48 -9.79
CA LEU A 227 6.08 -3.67 -9.06
C LEU A 227 4.91 -4.61 -8.72
N PHE A 228 3.69 -4.09 -8.65
CA PHE A 228 2.47 -4.81 -8.28
C PHE A 228 1.89 -5.68 -9.41
N LYS A 229 2.74 -6.16 -10.34
CA LYS A 229 2.31 -6.96 -11.50
C LYS A 229 1.50 -8.18 -11.04
N SER A 230 0.29 -8.33 -11.57
CA SER A 230 -0.43 -9.61 -11.51
C SER A 230 0.36 -10.69 -12.27
N LYS A 231 0.44 -11.89 -11.68
CA LYS A 231 1.05 -13.09 -12.29
C LYS A 231 0.18 -13.63 -13.43
N ILE A 232 -1.12 -13.34 -13.41
CA ILE A 232 -2.10 -13.71 -14.46
C ILE A 232 -2.07 -12.70 -15.61
N PHE A 233 -2.04 -11.40 -15.32
CA PHE A 233 -2.09 -10.33 -16.32
C PHE A 233 -0.68 -9.86 -16.71
N LEU A 234 -0.09 -10.54 -17.70
CA LEU A 234 1.17 -10.18 -18.36
C LEU A 234 1.10 -8.86 -19.18
N ASN A 235 0.20 -7.95 -18.83
CA ASN A 235 -0.09 -6.74 -19.59
C ASN A 235 0.84 -5.59 -19.15
N ALA A 236 1.36 -4.84 -20.12
CA ALA A 236 2.21 -3.67 -19.86
C ALA A 236 1.52 -2.52 -19.10
N ASN A 237 0.18 -2.54 -19.04
CA ASN A 237 -0.70 -1.49 -18.55
C ASN A 237 -1.10 -1.62 -17.06
N HIS A 238 -0.43 -2.47 -16.28
CA HIS A 238 -0.66 -2.56 -14.83
C HIS A 238 0.32 -1.65 -14.04
N PRO A 239 -0.13 -0.89 -13.01
CA PRO A 239 -1.53 -0.62 -12.64
C PRO A 239 -2.30 0.15 -13.71
N TRP A 240 -3.62 -0.04 -13.75
CA TRP A 240 -4.47 0.78 -14.60
C TRP A 240 -4.53 2.22 -14.09
N THR A 241 -4.40 3.20 -14.97
CA THR A 241 -4.88 4.57 -14.78
C THR A 241 -6.19 4.77 -15.54
N LYS A 242 -6.92 5.87 -15.31
CA LYS A 242 -8.10 6.23 -16.13
C LYS A 242 -7.78 6.16 -17.64
N GLN A 243 -6.63 6.68 -18.05
CA GLN A 243 -6.19 6.70 -19.45
C GLN A 243 -5.94 5.29 -20.01
N THR A 244 -5.25 4.40 -19.29
CA THR A 244 -5.02 3.03 -19.80
C THR A 244 -6.28 2.19 -19.78
N LEU A 245 -7.16 2.38 -18.78
CA LEU A 245 -8.44 1.71 -18.75
C LEU A 245 -9.31 2.14 -19.94
N ARG A 246 -9.39 3.45 -20.24
CA ARG A 246 -10.12 3.96 -21.42
C ARG A 246 -9.55 3.46 -22.75
N ALA A 247 -8.25 3.18 -22.81
CA ALA A 247 -7.63 2.58 -24.00
C ALA A 247 -7.95 1.07 -24.15
N GLU A 248 -8.42 0.40 -23.10
CA GLU A 248 -8.82 -1.02 -23.13
C GLU A 248 -10.34 -1.22 -23.34
N VAL A 249 -11.17 -0.17 -23.21
CA VAL A 249 -12.64 -0.25 -23.31
C VAL A 249 -13.27 0.98 -24.00
N ASP A 250 -14.14 0.74 -24.98
CA ASP A 250 -14.89 1.79 -25.68
C ASP A 250 -16.40 1.70 -25.41
N THR A 251 -16.78 2.05 -24.17
CA THR A 251 -18.17 2.03 -23.69
C THR A 251 -18.48 3.20 -22.76
N ASP A 252 -19.76 3.49 -22.53
CA ASP A 252 -20.21 4.57 -21.65
C ASP A 252 -19.94 4.25 -20.16
N LEU A 253 -20.02 2.97 -19.81
CA LEU A 253 -19.76 2.43 -18.48
C LEU A 253 -18.74 1.29 -18.53
N VAL A 254 -17.92 1.20 -17.49
CA VAL A 254 -17.04 0.06 -17.21
C VAL A 254 -17.43 -0.51 -15.86
N CYS A 255 -17.86 -1.77 -15.81
CA CYS A 255 -18.37 -2.41 -14.60
C CYS A 255 -17.43 -3.52 -14.15
N PHE A 256 -16.91 -3.40 -12.93
CA PHE A 256 -16.00 -4.36 -12.32
C PHE A 256 -16.81 -5.42 -11.54
N SER A 257 -16.54 -6.70 -11.78
CA SER A 257 -17.23 -7.81 -11.11
C SER A 257 -17.14 -7.72 -9.58
N THR A 258 -15.95 -7.38 -9.06
CA THR A 258 -15.68 -7.12 -7.64
C THR A 258 -14.71 -5.95 -7.53
N ALA A 259 -15.06 -4.95 -6.73
CA ALA A 259 -14.22 -3.83 -6.36
C ALA A 259 -13.99 -3.79 -4.85
N VAL A 260 -12.76 -3.49 -4.44
CA VAL A 260 -12.35 -3.14 -3.08
C VAL A 260 -11.76 -1.75 -3.12
N VAL A 261 -12.02 -0.94 -2.10
CA VAL A 261 -11.62 0.47 -2.09
C VAL A 261 -10.65 0.74 -0.94
N GLY A 262 -9.63 1.55 -1.23
CA GLY A 262 -8.66 2.06 -0.26
C GLY A 262 -7.43 1.17 -0.04
N GLY A 263 -6.38 1.76 0.53
CA GLY A 263 -5.22 1.03 1.03
C GLY A 263 -5.43 0.46 2.44
N MET A 264 -4.33 0.23 3.17
CA MET A 264 -4.32 -0.17 4.58
C MET A 264 -3.74 0.94 5.48
N PRO A 265 -4.56 1.85 6.05
CA PRO A 265 -4.06 3.04 6.75
C PRO A 265 -3.27 2.81 8.04
N SER A 266 -3.41 1.65 8.66
CA SER A 266 -2.63 1.22 9.84
C SER A 266 -1.14 1.02 9.56
N THR A 267 -0.76 0.96 8.28
CA THR A 267 0.65 0.80 7.85
C THR A 267 1.47 2.08 7.88
N ARG A 268 0.81 3.24 8.01
CA ARG A 268 1.49 4.54 8.12
C ARG A 268 2.08 4.72 9.51
N TRP A 269 3.25 5.34 9.58
CA TRP A 269 3.92 5.68 10.84
C TRP A 269 3.96 7.18 11.13
N TYR A 270 3.69 8.02 10.14
CA TYR A 270 3.76 9.48 10.26
C TYR A 270 2.51 10.18 9.69
N GLN A 271 2.18 11.35 10.23
CA GLN A 271 1.15 12.24 9.69
C GLN A 271 1.73 13.65 9.48
N TYR A 272 1.35 14.28 8.37
CA TYR A 272 1.98 15.51 7.88
C TYR A 272 1.32 16.80 8.39
N GLY A 273 0.30 16.70 9.26
CA GLY A 273 -0.26 17.85 9.93
C GLY A 273 -1.15 18.76 9.07
N PHE A 274 -2.17 18.21 8.42
CA PHE A 274 -3.16 19.00 7.66
C PHE A 274 -4.20 19.68 8.57
N ASN A 275 -4.48 19.10 9.74
CA ASN A 275 -5.47 19.54 10.72
C ASN A 275 -4.91 19.61 12.16
N ARG A 276 -3.62 19.32 12.33
CA ARG A 276 -2.83 19.31 13.57
C ARG A 276 -1.37 19.56 13.20
N PHE A 277 -0.46 19.70 14.17
CA PHE A 277 0.96 19.70 13.84
C PHE A 277 1.41 18.30 13.43
N GLN A 278 2.37 18.23 12.50
CA GLN A 278 2.91 16.97 11.99
C GLN A 278 3.66 16.18 13.06
N GLY A 279 3.78 14.87 12.88
CA GLY A 279 4.44 13.99 13.83
C GLY A 279 4.11 12.52 13.62
N PRO A 280 4.54 11.64 14.54
CA PRO A 280 4.13 10.23 14.56
C PRO A 280 2.60 10.08 14.57
N VAL A 281 2.09 8.97 14.05
CA VAL A 281 0.70 8.57 14.30
C VAL A 281 0.52 8.19 15.78
N GLU A 282 -0.62 8.53 16.38
CA GLU A 282 -0.85 8.35 17.84
C GLU A 282 -0.79 6.89 18.30
N LYS A 283 -1.25 5.97 17.45
CA LYS A 283 -1.25 4.53 17.68
C LYS A 283 -0.54 3.85 16.51
N LEU A 284 0.77 3.72 16.64
CA LEU A 284 1.59 2.97 15.69
C LEU A 284 1.17 1.49 15.71
N GLN A 285 0.65 0.99 14.59
CA GLN A 285 0.26 -0.43 14.45
C GLN A 285 1.28 -1.24 13.64
N ILE A 286 2.04 -0.59 12.75
CA ILE A 286 3.05 -1.26 11.93
C ILE A 286 4.34 -1.54 12.70
N THR A 287 4.89 -2.72 12.45
CA THR A 287 6.18 -3.19 12.97
C THR A 287 7.32 -3.03 11.94
N GLY A 288 8.56 -3.04 12.43
CA GLY A 288 9.74 -3.05 11.57
C GLY A 288 9.87 -4.34 10.76
N HIS A 289 9.30 -5.46 11.24
CA HIS A 289 9.22 -6.68 10.44
C HIS A 289 8.34 -6.50 9.19
N GLU A 290 7.21 -5.81 9.33
CA GLU A 290 6.31 -5.51 8.21
C GLU A 290 6.93 -4.52 7.21
N ILE A 291 7.63 -3.48 7.71
CA ILE A 291 8.36 -2.54 6.86
C ILE A 291 9.50 -3.26 6.12
N ARG A 292 10.25 -4.13 6.79
CA ARG A 292 11.31 -4.93 6.17
C ARG A 292 10.77 -5.95 5.16
N SER A 293 9.55 -6.47 5.38
CA SER A 293 8.86 -7.35 4.42
C SER A 293 8.46 -6.59 3.15
N PHE A 294 7.90 -5.38 3.29
CA PHE A 294 7.64 -4.49 2.16
C PHE A 294 8.92 -4.06 1.44
N ALA A 295 9.98 -3.66 2.15
CA ALA A 295 11.28 -3.34 1.55
C ALA A 295 11.88 -4.55 0.80
N SER A 296 11.68 -5.76 1.32
CA SER A 296 12.06 -7.00 0.61
C SER A 296 11.25 -7.20 -0.68
N PHE A 297 9.93 -6.95 -0.67
CA PHE A 297 9.09 -6.96 -1.87
C PHE A 297 9.59 -5.95 -2.92
N VAL A 298 9.78 -4.69 -2.54
CA VAL A 298 10.28 -3.63 -3.45
C VAL A 298 11.63 -4.02 -4.05
N ARG A 299 12.57 -4.52 -3.23
CA ARG A 299 13.88 -4.99 -3.72
C ARG A 299 13.77 -6.12 -4.75
N HIS A 300 12.94 -7.15 -4.48
CA HIS A 300 12.75 -8.24 -5.45
C HIS A 300 12.12 -7.72 -6.75
N GLY A 301 11.14 -6.82 -6.66
CA GLY A 301 10.48 -6.22 -7.83
C GLY A 301 11.40 -5.34 -8.67
N LEU A 302 12.39 -4.69 -8.05
CA LEU A 302 13.46 -3.94 -8.72
C LEU A 302 14.59 -4.85 -9.26
N GLU A 303 14.45 -6.18 -9.19
CA GLU A 303 15.42 -7.19 -9.64
C GLU A 303 16.81 -7.06 -8.97
N VAL A 304 16.90 -6.33 -7.86
CA VAL A 304 18.15 -6.11 -7.13
C VAL A 304 18.57 -7.42 -6.48
N PRO A 305 19.76 -7.97 -6.80
CA PRO A 305 20.20 -9.24 -6.24
C PRO A 305 20.27 -9.14 -4.72
N ARG A 306 19.99 -10.25 -4.03
CA ARG A 306 20.34 -10.32 -2.61
C ARG A 306 21.85 -10.16 -2.51
N TYR A 307 22.31 -9.32 -1.58
CA TYR A 307 23.71 -9.33 -1.20
C TYR A 307 24.02 -10.75 -0.72
N ASP A 308 24.96 -11.40 -1.39
CA ASP A 308 25.18 -12.85 -1.45
C ASP A 308 24.96 -13.56 -0.09
N ILE A 309 23.85 -14.31 0.05
CA ILE A 309 23.47 -15.02 1.29
C ILE A 309 24.43 -16.18 1.61
N ASP A 310 25.09 -16.72 0.59
CA ASP A 310 26.08 -17.79 0.75
C ASP A 310 27.44 -17.26 1.26
N LYS A 311 27.55 -15.94 1.42
CA LYS A 311 28.50 -15.32 2.36
C LYS A 311 27.68 -14.80 3.54
N PRO A 312 28.15 -15.06 4.78
CA PRO A 312 27.25 -15.21 5.90
C PRO A 312 26.38 -13.98 6.11
N HIS A 313 25.12 -14.22 6.47
CA HIS A 313 24.31 -13.26 7.22
C HIS A 313 25.22 -12.38 8.08
N TYR A 314 25.13 -11.05 7.92
CA TYR A 314 25.50 -10.12 8.97
C TYR A 314 24.50 -10.27 10.13
N SER A 315 24.58 -11.43 10.78
CA SER A 315 24.24 -11.58 12.19
C SER A 315 24.98 -10.50 12.96
N ALA A 316 24.48 -10.12 14.13
CA ALA A 316 25.10 -9.10 14.99
C ALA A 316 26.55 -9.42 15.46
N ARG A 317 27.20 -10.47 14.93
CA ARG A 317 28.50 -11.01 15.33
C ARG A 317 29.62 -10.90 14.29
N THR A 318 29.35 -10.48 13.04
CA THR A 318 30.39 -10.39 11.99
C THR A 318 30.63 -8.94 11.55
N ARG A 319 31.88 -8.47 11.67
CA ARG A 319 32.28 -7.17 11.11
C ARG A 319 32.22 -7.20 9.58
N GLN A 320 31.69 -6.14 8.98
CA GLN A 320 31.66 -5.98 7.52
C GLN A 320 33.08 -5.93 6.97
N LYS A 321 33.40 -6.78 5.97
CA LYS A 321 34.79 -6.92 5.47
C LYS A 321 35.34 -5.64 4.82
N TYR A 322 34.46 -4.84 4.22
CA TYR A 322 34.80 -3.57 3.56
C TYR A 322 33.70 -2.54 3.85
N PRO A 323 33.63 -2.01 5.08
CA PRO A 323 32.51 -1.19 5.50
C PRO A 323 32.45 0.13 4.74
N TYR A 324 31.25 0.67 4.59
CA TYR A 324 31.05 1.93 3.89
C TYR A 324 29.86 2.73 4.42
N ALA A 325 29.98 4.05 4.29
CA ALA A 325 28.92 5.03 4.48
C ALA A 325 28.35 5.45 3.12
N VAL A 326 27.05 5.73 3.08
CA VAL A 326 26.33 6.23 1.92
C VAL A 326 25.94 7.68 2.19
N ILE A 327 26.28 8.57 1.26
CA ILE A 327 25.84 9.97 1.28
C ILE A 327 24.79 10.15 0.20
N ILE A 328 23.57 10.56 0.56
CA ILE A 328 22.57 10.98 -0.42
C ILE A 328 22.70 12.48 -0.59
N ASN A 329 23.21 12.91 -1.75
CA ASN A 329 23.24 14.33 -2.13
C ASN A 329 22.30 14.59 -3.33
N ARG A 330 21.88 15.83 -3.48
CA ARG A 330 20.92 16.31 -4.48
C ARG A 330 21.60 17.24 -5.48
N LYS A 331 21.07 17.35 -6.70
CA LYS A 331 21.59 18.26 -7.73
C LYS A 331 20.93 19.63 -7.77
N LEU A 332 19.64 19.71 -7.42
CA LEU A 332 18.82 20.91 -7.66
C LEU A 332 18.59 21.78 -6.42
N THR A 333 18.23 21.16 -5.29
CA THR A 333 17.87 21.85 -4.04
C THR A 333 18.31 21.01 -2.83
N ARG A 334 18.48 21.64 -1.65
CA ARG A 334 18.93 20.94 -0.42
C ARG A 334 20.29 20.25 -0.60
N ARG A 335 21.19 20.90 -1.34
CA ARG A 335 22.51 20.35 -1.67
C ARG A 335 23.43 20.42 -0.45
N ILE A 336 24.22 19.37 -0.24
CA ILE A 336 25.39 19.40 0.63
C ILE A 336 26.52 20.05 -0.17
N LEU A 337 26.95 21.24 0.23
CA LEU A 337 27.90 22.07 -0.53
C LEU A 337 29.34 21.55 -0.45
N ASN A 338 29.75 21.05 0.71
CA ASN A 338 31.08 20.49 0.98
C ASN A 338 31.07 18.95 1.04
N GLU A 339 30.35 18.31 0.11
CA GLU A 339 30.20 16.84 0.04
C GLU A 339 31.54 16.10 0.06
N ILE A 340 32.54 16.61 -0.68
CA ILE A 340 33.87 16.00 -0.77
C ILE A 340 34.58 16.01 0.58
N ASP A 341 34.55 17.14 1.31
CA ASP A 341 35.21 17.26 2.60
C ASP A 341 34.50 16.42 3.67
N LEU A 342 33.15 16.40 3.65
CA LEU A 342 32.35 15.51 4.49
C LEU A 342 32.69 14.03 4.24
N SER A 343 32.74 13.64 2.96
CA SER A 343 33.10 12.29 2.53
C SER A 343 34.51 11.89 3.00
N LEU A 344 35.51 12.74 2.80
CA LEU A 344 36.88 12.51 3.26
C LEU A 344 36.99 12.46 4.79
N ALA A 345 36.25 13.30 5.50
CA ALA A 345 36.26 13.32 6.96
C ALA A 345 35.61 12.06 7.55
N VAL A 346 34.46 11.61 7.02
CA VAL A 346 33.80 10.36 7.41
C VAL A 346 34.71 9.16 7.15
N ALA A 347 35.37 9.13 5.99
CA ALA A 347 36.25 8.03 5.62
C ALA A 347 37.46 7.91 6.56
N ARG A 348 38.07 9.05 6.92
CA ARG A 348 39.25 9.08 7.81
C ARG A 348 38.92 8.79 9.28
N GLU A 349 37.80 9.28 9.78
CA GLU A 349 37.43 9.13 11.19
C GLU A 349 36.96 7.71 11.53
N PHE A 350 36.26 7.04 10.60
CA PHE A 350 35.58 5.77 10.88
C PHE A 350 36.12 4.56 10.09
N ASP A 351 37.20 4.72 9.32
CA ASP A 351 37.74 3.71 8.39
C ASP A 351 36.65 3.12 7.45
N LEU A 352 35.77 4.00 6.97
CA LEU A 352 34.68 3.67 6.05
C LEU A 352 35.06 4.12 4.64
N ARG A 353 34.76 3.30 3.63
CA ARG A 353 34.65 3.83 2.27
C ARG A 353 33.40 4.72 2.19
N THR A 354 33.40 5.74 1.35
CA THR A 354 32.23 6.59 1.14
C THR A 354 31.70 6.43 -0.27
N VAL A 355 30.36 6.37 -0.39
CA VAL A 355 29.66 6.25 -1.68
C VAL A 355 28.58 7.33 -1.72
N THR A 356 28.72 8.30 -2.61
CA THR A 356 27.64 9.27 -2.87
C THR A 356 26.66 8.66 -3.87
N VAL A 357 25.37 8.73 -3.56
CA VAL A 357 24.28 8.37 -4.48
C VAL A 357 23.29 9.53 -4.61
N ASN A 358 22.51 9.52 -5.69
CA ASN A 358 21.67 10.64 -6.10
C ASN A 358 20.52 10.16 -6.99
N LEU A 359 19.26 10.44 -6.61
CA LEU A 359 18.06 10.01 -7.36
C LEU A 359 17.98 10.58 -8.78
N GLU A 360 18.63 11.72 -9.05
CA GLU A 360 18.62 12.35 -10.37
C GLU A 360 19.67 11.76 -11.34
N THR A 361 20.39 10.69 -10.94
CA THR A 361 21.44 10.04 -11.75
C THR A 361 21.54 8.53 -11.59
N HIS A 362 21.21 7.99 -10.43
CA HIS A 362 21.24 6.56 -10.15
C HIS A 362 19.81 6.01 -10.15
N SER A 363 19.62 4.83 -10.71
CA SER A 363 18.35 4.14 -10.63
C SER A 363 18.01 3.75 -9.18
N MET A 364 16.71 3.57 -8.91
CA MET A 364 16.27 3.10 -7.59
C MET A 364 16.89 1.74 -7.23
N GLY A 365 17.09 0.86 -8.21
CA GLY A 365 17.73 -0.44 -8.01
C GLY A 365 19.17 -0.33 -7.53
N GLU A 366 19.98 0.54 -8.14
CA GLU A 366 21.36 0.80 -7.73
C GLU A 366 21.44 1.40 -6.31
N ILE A 367 20.56 2.35 -6.00
CA ILE A 367 20.50 2.98 -4.67
C ILE A 367 20.12 1.95 -3.60
N VAL A 368 19.08 1.14 -3.85
CA VAL A 368 18.67 0.05 -2.94
C VAL A 368 19.81 -0.95 -2.76
N HIS A 369 20.48 -1.36 -3.85
CA HIS A 369 21.62 -2.28 -3.80
C HIS A 369 22.75 -1.78 -2.88
N VAL A 370 23.08 -0.49 -2.98
CA VAL A 370 24.10 0.15 -2.15
C VAL A 370 23.64 0.25 -0.68
N LEU A 371 22.38 0.60 -0.41
CA LEU A 371 21.87 0.77 0.96
C LEU A 371 21.77 -0.54 1.76
N GLN A 372 21.46 -1.67 1.11
CA GLN A 372 21.24 -2.97 1.77
C GLN A 372 22.39 -3.46 2.68
N ASN A 373 23.60 -2.96 2.48
CA ASN A 373 24.79 -3.32 3.25
C ASN A 373 25.56 -2.08 3.71
N ALA A 374 24.92 -0.91 3.77
CA ALA A 374 25.56 0.30 4.29
C ALA A 374 25.72 0.23 5.82
N THR A 375 26.86 0.66 6.35
CA THR A 375 27.07 0.82 7.79
C THR A 375 26.46 2.13 8.31
N MET A 376 26.45 3.17 7.48
CA MET A 376 25.93 4.50 7.79
C MET A 376 25.25 5.11 6.57
N LEU A 377 24.15 5.82 6.78
CA LEU A 377 23.48 6.69 5.81
C LEU A 377 23.54 8.13 6.31
N ILE A 378 23.98 9.05 5.45
CA ILE A 378 24.00 10.51 5.70
C ILE A 378 23.18 11.18 4.60
N ALA A 379 22.19 12.00 4.96
CA ALA A 379 21.37 12.70 3.97
C ALA A 379 20.73 13.97 4.55
N MET A 380 20.46 14.95 3.68
CA MET A 380 19.67 16.13 4.02
C MET A 380 18.18 15.77 4.16
N HIS A 381 17.50 16.35 5.17
CA HIS A 381 16.09 16.14 5.46
C HIS A 381 15.25 16.29 4.18
N GLY A 382 14.50 15.24 3.84
CA GLY A 382 13.67 15.20 2.65
C GLY A 382 13.32 13.80 2.21
N ALA A 383 12.48 13.71 1.18
CA ALA A 383 11.81 12.48 0.74
C ALA A 383 12.72 11.25 0.52
N GLN A 384 14.00 11.48 0.22
CA GLN A 384 14.97 10.43 -0.11
C GLN A 384 15.36 9.58 1.12
N LEU A 385 15.18 10.11 2.34
CA LEU A 385 15.48 9.39 3.59
C LEU A 385 14.50 8.25 3.90
N VAL A 386 13.37 8.13 3.20
CA VAL A 386 12.49 6.95 3.31
C VAL A 386 13.23 5.66 2.93
N LEU A 387 14.25 5.78 2.08
CA LEU A 387 15.11 4.67 1.67
C LEU A 387 15.97 4.11 2.82
N SER A 388 16.01 4.77 3.99
CA SER A 388 16.57 4.18 5.22
C SER A 388 15.90 2.85 5.61
N MET A 389 14.66 2.57 5.15
CA MET A 389 14.02 1.26 5.35
C MET A 389 14.78 0.07 4.74
N PHE A 390 15.65 0.31 3.76
CA PHE A 390 16.49 -0.73 3.14
C PHE A 390 17.77 -1.03 3.94
N LEU A 391 18.09 -0.26 4.98
CA LEU A 391 19.32 -0.43 5.75
C LEU A 391 19.29 -1.71 6.62
N PRO A 392 20.45 -2.33 6.87
CA PRO A 392 20.55 -3.46 7.79
C PRO A 392 20.31 -3.02 9.25
N VAL A 393 20.00 -3.99 10.11
CA VAL A 393 19.90 -3.80 11.56
C VAL A 393 21.18 -3.20 12.15
N ASN A 394 21.03 -2.31 13.13
CA ASN A 394 22.08 -1.51 13.78
C ASN A 394 22.83 -0.55 12.83
N ALA A 395 22.35 -0.29 11.61
CA ALA A 395 22.93 0.75 10.74
C ALA A 395 22.68 2.14 11.31
N VAL A 396 23.62 3.06 11.07
CA VAL A 396 23.49 4.46 11.50
C VAL A 396 22.75 5.28 10.44
N VAL A 397 21.83 6.14 10.88
CA VAL A 397 21.21 7.18 10.05
C VAL A 397 21.54 8.54 10.66
N ILE A 398 22.27 9.38 9.92
CA ILE A 398 22.51 10.78 10.29
C ILE A 398 21.70 11.67 9.35
N GLU A 399 20.61 12.20 9.88
CA GLU A 399 19.77 13.17 9.18
C GLU A 399 20.30 14.59 9.39
N LEU A 400 20.57 15.30 8.30
CA LEU A 400 21.01 16.69 8.31
C LEU A 400 19.81 17.62 8.12
N PHE A 401 19.69 18.67 8.93
CA PHE A 401 18.63 19.67 8.82
C PHE A 401 19.17 21.02 8.31
N PRO A 402 18.52 21.66 7.32
CA PRO A 402 18.85 23.01 6.89
C PRO A 402 18.70 24.05 8.00
N LEU A 403 19.22 25.25 7.75
CA LEU A 403 19.22 26.36 8.71
C LEU A 403 17.82 26.65 9.26
N GLY A 404 17.68 26.55 10.58
CA GLY A 404 16.46 26.95 11.28
C GLY A 404 15.27 25.97 11.15
N ILE A 405 15.49 24.74 10.65
CA ILE A 405 14.51 23.65 10.72
C ILE A 405 14.78 22.79 11.98
N PRO A 406 13.92 22.79 13.01
CA PRO A 406 14.14 21.99 14.22
C PRO A 406 13.93 20.49 13.98
N SER A 407 14.92 19.68 14.33
CA SER A 407 14.89 18.21 14.12
C SER A 407 13.85 17.46 14.96
N HIS A 408 13.25 18.12 15.96
CA HIS A 408 12.22 17.53 16.81
C HIS A 408 10.80 17.69 16.26
N ASP A 409 10.58 18.63 15.33
CA ASP A 409 9.26 18.91 14.74
C ASP A 409 9.02 18.12 13.45
N TYR A 410 10.07 17.76 12.70
CA TYR A 410 9.99 17.06 11.42
C TYR A 410 10.65 15.68 11.55
N THR A 411 9.92 14.71 12.10
CA THR A 411 10.47 13.43 12.60
C THR A 411 10.09 12.15 11.82
N PRO A 412 9.76 12.15 10.51
CA PRO A 412 9.31 10.92 9.83
C PRO A 412 10.35 9.79 9.84
N TYR A 413 11.65 10.13 9.76
CA TYR A 413 12.73 9.14 9.72
C TYR A 413 13.26 8.76 11.10
N LYS A 414 13.23 9.70 12.06
CA LYS A 414 13.37 9.37 13.49
C LYS A 414 12.29 8.37 13.92
N THR A 415 11.05 8.60 13.50
CA THR A 415 9.92 7.70 13.79
C THR A 415 10.17 6.34 13.17
N LEU A 416 10.42 6.26 11.85
CA LEU A 416 10.78 5.02 11.14
C LEU A 416 11.92 4.25 11.82
N ALA A 417 12.99 4.93 12.21
CA ALA A 417 14.13 4.30 12.89
C ALA A 417 13.80 3.75 14.29
N SER A 418 12.78 4.30 14.95
CA SER A 418 12.34 3.94 16.31
C SER A 418 11.23 2.88 16.33
N ILE A 419 10.76 2.40 15.17
CA ILE A 419 9.76 1.32 15.09
C ILE A 419 10.41 0.02 15.54
N ASP A 420 9.72 -0.76 16.38
CA ASP A 420 10.26 -2.03 16.90
C ASP A 420 10.62 -3.00 15.77
N GLY A 421 11.83 -3.57 15.82
CA GLY A 421 12.41 -4.39 14.74
C GLY A 421 12.98 -3.63 13.53
N MET A 422 12.95 -2.29 13.52
CA MET A 422 13.78 -1.50 12.59
C MET A 422 15.23 -1.38 13.09
N ASP A 423 15.45 -1.22 14.39
CA ASP A 423 16.78 -1.25 15.02
C ASP A 423 17.81 -0.32 14.33
N LEU A 424 17.39 0.86 13.89
CA LEU A 424 18.28 1.84 13.24
C LEU A 424 18.79 2.86 14.27
N ILE A 425 20.08 3.18 14.21
CA ILE A 425 20.69 4.17 15.10
C ILE A 425 20.54 5.54 14.46
N TYR A 426 19.44 6.21 14.78
CA TYR A 426 19.15 7.56 14.30
C TYR A 426 19.90 8.63 15.09
N ARG A 427 20.42 9.64 14.40
CA ARG A 427 20.81 10.95 14.94
C ARG A 427 20.42 12.07 13.98
N ALA A 428 20.16 13.25 14.55
CA ALA A 428 19.98 14.49 13.80
C ALA A 428 21.20 15.41 13.97
N TRP A 429 21.58 16.08 12.90
CA TRP A 429 22.50 17.22 12.90
C TRP A 429 21.75 18.45 12.36
N GLU A 430 21.80 19.58 13.05
CA GLU A 430 21.10 20.80 12.66
C GLU A 430 22.09 21.88 12.23
N ASN A 431 21.88 22.48 11.05
CA ASN A 431 22.58 23.70 10.73
C ASN A 431 22.05 24.86 11.60
N ARG A 432 22.96 25.48 12.35
CA ARG A 432 22.70 26.65 13.22
C ARG A 432 23.55 27.85 12.84
N ASP A 433 24.26 27.80 11.71
CA ASP A 433 25.14 28.85 11.22
C ASP A 433 24.59 29.45 9.91
N PRO A 434 24.10 30.70 9.94
CA PRO A 434 23.61 31.38 8.75
C PRO A 434 24.65 31.55 7.64
N ALA A 435 25.95 31.61 7.97
CA ALA A 435 27.01 31.71 6.96
C ALA A 435 27.19 30.40 6.16
N LYS A 436 26.67 29.28 6.67
CA LYS A 436 26.72 27.95 6.05
C LYS A 436 25.43 27.56 5.33
N SER A 437 24.62 28.55 4.96
CA SER A 437 23.34 28.33 4.27
C SER A 437 23.21 29.25 3.06
N VAL A 438 22.79 28.69 1.93
CA VAL A 438 22.56 29.42 0.68
C VAL A 438 21.08 29.33 0.31
N ALA A 439 20.42 30.49 0.34
CA ALA A 439 19.01 30.66 -0.01
C ALA A 439 18.83 31.12 -1.46
N PHE A 440 17.65 30.85 -2.03
CA PHE A 440 17.34 31.14 -3.43
C PHE A 440 15.96 31.84 -3.54
N PRO A 441 15.86 33.14 -3.21
CA PRO A 441 14.58 33.84 -3.09
C PRO A 441 13.80 33.95 -4.40
N ASP A 442 14.46 33.85 -5.56
CA ASP A 442 13.85 34.00 -6.89
C ASP A 442 13.35 32.69 -7.51
N ARG A 443 13.39 31.57 -6.77
CA ARG A 443 12.82 30.29 -7.21
C ARG A 443 11.29 30.32 -7.23
N ASP A 444 10.69 29.26 -7.75
CA ASP A 444 9.27 28.97 -7.56
C ASP A 444 8.91 28.96 -6.04
N PRO A 445 7.73 29.46 -5.63
CA PRO A 445 7.29 29.43 -4.23
C PRO A 445 7.37 28.04 -3.57
N LEU A 446 6.98 26.98 -4.29
CA LEU A 446 7.02 25.60 -3.81
C LEU A 446 8.45 25.04 -3.66
N LEU A 447 9.44 25.76 -4.18
CA LEU A 447 10.88 25.49 -4.07
C LEU A 447 11.60 26.51 -3.17
N GLY A 448 10.86 27.25 -2.33
CA GLY A 448 11.38 28.15 -1.30
C GLY A 448 11.67 29.59 -1.76
N GLY A 449 11.20 29.97 -2.95
CA GLY A 449 11.26 31.35 -3.41
C GLY A 449 10.31 32.26 -2.64
N ILE A 450 10.77 33.46 -2.29
CA ILE A 450 10.02 34.47 -1.53
C ILE A 450 9.96 35.84 -2.22
N ALA A 451 10.63 36.01 -3.37
CA ALA A 451 10.65 37.27 -4.13
C ALA A 451 9.26 37.76 -4.57
N HIS A 452 8.29 36.84 -4.67
CA HIS A 452 6.89 37.11 -4.97
C HIS A 452 6.10 37.77 -3.82
N LEU A 453 6.62 37.72 -2.58
CA LEU A 453 5.97 38.28 -1.39
C LEU A 453 6.33 39.76 -1.19
N PRO A 454 5.52 40.55 -0.46
CA PRO A 454 5.89 41.89 -0.01
C PRO A 454 7.23 41.90 0.77
N ARG A 455 8.05 42.94 0.59
CA ARG A 455 9.38 43.04 1.22
C ARG A 455 9.36 42.87 2.74
N GLU A 456 8.34 43.41 3.41
CA GLU A 456 8.16 43.25 4.86
C GLU A 456 8.02 41.77 5.26
N GLN A 457 7.26 40.97 4.51
CA GLN A 457 7.12 39.54 4.75
C GLN A 457 8.43 38.79 4.46
N GLN A 458 9.16 39.18 3.41
CA GLN A 458 10.50 38.63 3.14
C GLN A 458 11.47 38.92 4.31
N ASP A 459 11.45 40.15 4.83
CA ASP A 459 12.28 40.56 5.98
C ASP A 459 11.93 39.79 7.26
N VAL A 460 10.66 39.48 7.49
CA VAL A 460 10.22 38.60 8.60
C VAL A 460 10.75 37.18 8.38
N ILE A 461 10.48 36.56 7.22
CA ILE A 461 10.94 35.20 6.89
C ILE A 461 12.46 35.06 7.05
N ASN A 462 13.23 36.07 6.59
CA ASN A 462 14.69 36.10 6.70
C ASN A 462 15.20 36.21 8.14
N LYS A 463 14.41 36.78 9.07
CA LYS A 463 14.78 36.97 10.49
C LYS A 463 14.26 35.85 11.40
N THR A 464 13.15 35.18 11.06
CA THR A 464 12.57 34.10 11.86
C THR A 464 13.46 32.86 11.84
N LEU A 465 14.11 32.57 12.98
CA LEU A 465 14.81 31.33 13.30
C LEU A 465 14.55 30.96 14.78
N PRO A 466 14.18 29.70 15.09
CA PRO A 466 13.77 28.65 14.16
C PRO A 466 12.46 28.97 13.43
N VAL A 467 12.11 28.16 12.44
CA VAL A 467 10.75 28.15 11.86
C VAL A 467 9.77 27.62 12.89
N GLU A 468 8.65 28.30 13.07
CA GLU A 468 7.56 27.88 13.97
C GLU A 468 6.79 26.67 13.41
N GLN A 469 6.20 25.87 14.31
CA GLN A 469 5.29 24.80 13.93
C GLN A 469 4.10 25.36 13.14
N HIS A 470 3.72 24.66 12.07
CA HIS A 470 2.69 25.08 11.14
C HIS A 470 1.95 23.87 10.59
N PHE A 471 0.76 24.10 10.04
CA PHE A 471 0.04 23.09 9.28
C PHE A 471 0.58 22.97 7.84
N CYS A 472 0.44 21.79 7.26
CA CYS A 472 0.90 21.49 5.91
C CYS A 472 0.16 22.34 4.86
N CYS A 473 0.76 22.73 3.73
CA CYS A 473 2.07 22.30 3.20
C CYS A 473 2.88 23.42 2.54
N ASP A 474 2.35 24.64 2.54
CA ASP A 474 2.76 25.76 1.68
C ASP A 474 3.33 26.95 2.47
N ASN A 475 3.59 26.78 3.77
CA ASN A 475 4.15 27.82 4.63
C ASN A 475 5.45 28.41 4.03
N PRO A 476 5.48 29.70 3.63
CA PRO A 476 6.62 30.24 2.90
C PRO A 476 7.90 30.31 3.73
N ALA A 477 7.81 30.51 5.05
CA ALA A 477 8.99 30.52 5.92
C ALA A 477 9.65 29.13 5.99
N PHE A 478 8.84 28.08 6.13
CA PHE A 478 9.29 26.70 6.09
C PHE A 478 9.92 26.34 4.74
N LEU A 479 9.22 26.58 3.63
CA LEU A 479 9.74 26.27 2.29
C LEU A 479 11.05 27.02 2.03
N HIS A 480 11.12 28.30 2.42
CA HIS A 480 12.32 29.12 2.26
C HIS A 480 13.54 28.59 3.02
N ARG A 481 13.37 28.03 4.22
CA ARG A 481 14.45 27.40 5.00
C ARG A 481 14.74 25.96 4.54
N MET A 482 13.68 25.20 4.27
CA MET A 482 13.76 23.80 3.86
C MET A 482 14.51 23.61 2.54
N TYR A 483 14.43 24.56 1.59
CA TYR A 483 15.08 24.43 0.29
C TYR A 483 16.48 25.07 0.17
N GLN A 484 17.08 25.51 1.29
CA GLN A 484 18.44 26.07 1.30
C GLN A 484 19.49 24.98 1.08
N ASP A 485 20.53 25.31 0.32
CA ASP A 485 21.72 24.47 0.21
C ASP A 485 22.61 24.74 1.44
N THR A 486 23.29 23.72 1.97
CA THR A 486 23.95 23.77 3.28
C THR A 486 25.39 23.30 3.22
N GLU A 487 26.29 24.04 3.85
CA GLU A 487 27.64 23.57 4.17
C GLU A 487 27.62 22.87 5.54
N VAL A 488 28.06 21.62 5.61
CA VAL A 488 28.05 20.85 6.85
C VAL A 488 29.23 21.24 7.72
N ASP A 489 28.95 21.66 8.96
CA ASP A 489 29.98 21.88 9.96
C ASP A 489 30.60 20.54 10.39
N LEU A 490 31.76 20.22 9.80
CA LEU A 490 32.41 18.92 9.99
C LEU A 490 32.73 18.62 11.45
N LYS A 491 33.06 19.63 12.28
CA LYS A 491 33.36 19.41 13.69
C LYS A 491 32.10 18.95 14.44
N LYS A 492 31.02 19.73 14.35
CA LYS A 492 29.73 19.41 15.00
C LYS A 492 29.12 18.13 14.44
N PHE A 493 29.27 17.89 13.14
CA PHE A 493 28.85 16.64 12.50
C PHE A 493 29.60 15.44 13.07
N MET A 494 30.93 15.54 13.25
CA MET A 494 31.73 14.43 13.80
C MET A 494 31.40 14.14 15.27
N GLU A 495 31.01 15.14 16.06
CA GLU A 495 30.51 14.93 17.43
C GLU A 495 29.24 14.03 17.40
N VAL A 496 28.28 14.33 16.52
CA VAL A 496 27.06 13.53 16.32
C VAL A 496 27.36 12.13 15.75
N ALA A 497 28.25 12.03 14.76
CA ALA A 497 28.59 10.77 14.10
C ALA A 497 29.36 9.80 15.03
N LYS A 498 30.25 10.31 15.87
CA LYS A 498 31.00 9.50 16.85
C LYS A 498 30.07 8.87 17.89
N ASP A 499 29.10 9.64 18.39
CA ASP A 499 28.09 9.13 19.33
C ASP A 499 27.25 7.98 18.72
N ALA A 500 26.78 8.15 17.48
CA ALA A 500 26.05 7.10 16.76
C ALA A 500 26.91 5.84 16.53
N MET A 501 28.17 6.01 16.14
CA MET A 501 29.10 4.89 15.90
C MET A 501 29.53 4.19 17.19
N ALA A 502 29.61 4.92 18.31
CA ALA A 502 29.84 4.34 19.64
C ALA A 502 28.66 3.47 20.09
N GLN A 503 27.42 3.95 19.91
CA GLN A 503 26.21 3.14 20.13
C GLN A 503 26.23 1.87 19.25
N ARG A 504 26.63 1.99 17.98
CA ARG A 504 26.74 0.85 17.06
C ARG A 504 27.74 -0.20 17.54
N ALA A 505 28.91 0.24 17.99
CA ALA A 505 29.93 -0.65 18.54
C ALA A 505 29.39 -1.44 19.75
N ALA A 506 28.78 -0.75 20.72
CA ALA A 506 28.19 -1.37 21.90
C ALA A 506 27.08 -2.38 21.58
N GLN A 507 26.22 -2.10 20.59
CA GLN A 507 25.18 -3.04 20.14
C GLN A 507 25.74 -4.29 19.47
N LEU A 508 26.86 -4.18 18.73
CA LEU A 508 27.53 -5.34 18.13
C LEU A 508 28.33 -6.17 19.15
N GLU A 509 28.82 -5.55 20.22
CA GLU A 509 29.56 -6.25 21.30
C GLU A 509 28.64 -6.98 22.29
N SER A 510 27.45 -6.43 22.55
CA SER A 510 26.46 -7.00 23.50
C SER A 510 25.64 -8.18 22.94
N ALA A 511 25.76 -8.48 21.63
CA ALA A 511 25.04 -9.58 21.01
C ALA A 511 25.48 -10.96 21.59
N PRO A 512 24.59 -11.71 22.27
CA PRO A 512 24.99 -12.88 23.06
C PRO A 512 25.61 -13.98 22.19
N ILE A 513 26.74 -14.52 22.64
CA ILE A 513 27.49 -15.59 21.92
C ILE A 513 26.88 -16.96 22.23
N THR A 514 25.87 -17.40 21.47
CA THR A 514 25.59 -18.84 21.39
C THR A 514 26.75 -19.52 20.66
N LYS A 515 27.68 -20.08 21.45
CA LYS A 515 28.65 -21.06 21.00
C LYS A 515 27.87 -22.24 20.42
N LYS A 516 27.86 -22.39 19.09
CA LYS A 516 27.52 -23.69 18.48
C LYS A 516 28.56 -24.69 18.98
N LYS A 517 28.20 -25.50 19.98
CA LYS A 517 28.92 -26.77 20.23
C LYS A 517 28.86 -27.53 18.89
N ALA A 518 30.03 -27.93 18.39
CA ALA A 518 30.06 -28.91 17.32
C ALA A 518 29.40 -30.18 17.86
N VAL A 519 28.24 -30.52 17.31
CA VAL A 519 27.63 -31.83 17.54
C VAL A 519 28.40 -32.79 16.63
N ASN A 520 29.34 -33.53 17.22
CA ASN A 520 29.91 -34.68 16.54
C ASN A 520 28.78 -35.69 16.30
N THR A 521 28.56 -36.02 15.04
CA THR A 521 27.59 -37.01 14.61
C THR A 521 28.08 -38.43 14.90
N THR A 522 27.61 -39.01 15.99
CA THR A 522 27.46 -40.48 16.15
C THR A 522 26.28 -40.75 17.09
N ASP A 523 25.54 -41.82 16.77
CA ASP A 523 24.55 -42.52 17.61
C ASP A 523 23.13 -41.90 17.76
N SER A 524 22.20 -42.50 17.00
CA SER A 524 20.85 -42.84 17.49
C SER A 524 20.97 -44.00 18.51
N PRO A 525 20.05 -44.19 19.50
CA PRO A 525 18.60 -44.24 19.24
C PRO A 525 17.61 -43.84 20.38
N THR A 526 16.33 -43.74 19.98
CA THR A 526 15.08 -44.06 20.73
C THR A 526 14.73 -43.40 22.08
N THR A 527 13.54 -42.75 22.07
CA THR A 527 12.49 -42.70 23.13
C THR A 527 12.82 -42.25 24.57
N SER A 528 12.26 -41.11 25.00
CA SER A 528 11.02 -41.08 25.81
C SER A 528 10.46 -39.65 25.96
N LYS A 529 9.22 -39.54 26.48
CA LYS A 529 8.60 -38.27 26.92
C LYS A 529 9.10 -37.87 28.32
N THR A 530 8.56 -36.73 28.79
CA THR A 530 8.53 -36.16 30.16
C THR A 530 9.79 -35.47 30.70
N ASP A 531 9.50 -34.36 31.39
CA ASP A 531 10.32 -33.54 32.30
C ASP A 531 11.58 -32.83 31.75
N ILE A 532 11.49 -31.51 31.63
CA ILE A 532 12.07 -30.56 32.61
C ILE A 532 11.31 -29.23 32.47
N ALA A 533 10.30 -29.04 33.30
CA ALA A 533 9.73 -27.74 33.62
C ALA A 533 10.08 -27.40 35.07
N SER A 534 11.22 -26.74 35.29
CA SER A 534 11.50 -25.96 36.51
C SER A 534 12.87 -25.27 36.43
N LYS A 535 12.96 -24.10 37.09
CA LYS A 535 14.12 -23.21 37.30
C LYS A 535 14.40 -22.16 36.21
N PHE A 536 13.59 -21.11 36.21
CA PHE A 536 14.11 -19.74 36.31
C PHE A 536 13.14 -18.87 37.13
N SER A 537 13.31 -18.90 38.46
CA SER A 537 12.77 -17.88 39.34
C SER A 537 13.91 -16.95 39.75
N HIS A 538 13.88 -15.70 39.30
CA HIS A 538 14.46 -14.60 40.07
C HIS A 538 13.71 -13.31 39.80
N GLN A 539 13.37 -12.62 40.89
CA GLN A 539 12.57 -11.41 40.90
C GLN A 539 13.41 -10.21 40.46
N THR A 540 12.83 -9.34 39.63
CA THR A 540 13.11 -7.90 39.64
C THR A 540 11.77 -7.18 39.69
N HIS A 541 11.61 -6.25 40.65
CA HIS A 541 10.35 -5.56 40.89
C HIS A 541 10.06 -4.47 39.84
N GLY A 542 8.78 -4.30 39.52
CA GLY A 542 8.19 -2.98 39.75
C GLY A 542 7.97 -2.03 38.56
N ALA A 543 7.55 -2.53 37.39
CA ALA A 543 6.75 -1.75 36.47
C ALA A 543 5.63 -2.63 35.92
N VAL A 544 4.38 -2.34 36.29
CA VAL A 544 3.21 -3.10 35.81
C VAL A 544 2.87 -2.58 34.41
N ILE A 545 3.51 -3.17 33.40
CA ILE A 545 2.92 -3.27 32.08
C ILE A 545 1.74 -4.23 32.25
N GLN A 546 0.52 -3.78 31.93
CA GLN A 546 -0.55 -4.72 31.66
C GLN A 546 -0.22 -5.33 30.29
N ASP A 547 0.30 -6.55 30.29
CA ASP A 547 0.38 -7.36 29.08
C ASP A 547 -1.05 -7.50 28.55
N GLU A 548 -1.42 -6.74 27.51
CA GLU A 548 -2.65 -7.04 26.79
C GLU A 548 -2.51 -8.45 26.21
N PRO A 549 -3.48 -9.35 26.45
CA PRO A 549 -3.36 -10.73 26.01
C PRO A 549 -3.25 -10.75 24.49
N MET A 550 -2.11 -11.25 23.98
CA MET A 550 -1.85 -11.34 22.53
C MET A 550 -3.02 -12.04 21.84
N SER A 551 -3.76 -11.28 21.04
CA SER A 551 -4.91 -11.82 20.33
C SER A 551 -4.46 -12.79 19.25
N THR A 552 -5.20 -13.88 19.10
CA THR A 552 -4.95 -14.83 18.01
C THR A 552 -5.36 -14.22 16.67
N SER A 553 -4.63 -14.56 15.61
CA SER A 553 -5.10 -14.30 14.25
C SER A 553 -6.43 -15.01 14.00
N THR A 554 -7.07 -14.70 12.89
CA THR A 554 -8.17 -15.53 12.38
C THR A 554 -7.74 -16.99 12.26
N VAL A 555 -8.69 -17.90 12.44
CA VAL A 555 -8.51 -19.32 12.11
C VAL A 555 -8.32 -19.49 10.60
N ARG A 556 -7.61 -20.54 10.20
CA ARG A 556 -7.16 -20.74 8.82
C ARG A 556 -7.89 -21.92 8.18
N ASN A 557 -7.92 -21.96 6.84
CA ASN A 557 -8.40 -23.10 6.05
C ASN A 557 -9.75 -23.70 6.49
N VAL A 558 -10.71 -22.86 6.89
CA VAL A 558 -12.04 -23.30 7.33
C VAL A 558 -12.79 -23.91 6.14
N GLN A 559 -13.05 -25.21 6.20
CA GLN A 559 -13.91 -25.94 5.29
C GLN A 559 -15.28 -26.19 5.93
N CYS A 560 -16.32 -26.28 5.11
CA CYS A 560 -17.66 -26.60 5.59
C CYS A 560 -18.46 -27.34 4.52
N ALA A 561 -19.04 -28.48 4.88
CA ALA A 561 -19.89 -29.28 4.00
C ALA A 561 -21.20 -29.65 4.69
N VAL A 562 -22.32 -29.55 3.97
CA VAL A 562 -23.60 -30.11 4.44
C VAL A 562 -23.54 -31.63 4.33
N VAL A 563 -24.04 -32.35 5.35
CA VAL A 563 -24.19 -33.81 5.34
C VAL A 563 -25.70 -34.16 5.33
N PRO A 564 -26.34 -34.30 4.15
CA PRO A 564 -27.80 -34.37 4.05
C PRO A 564 -28.41 -35.58 4.77
N SER A 565 -27.69 -36.70 4.81
CA SER A 565 -28.13 -37.94 5.48
C SER A 565 -28.24 -37.81 7.00
N ARG A 566 -27.51 -36.87 7.61
CA ARG A 566 -27.46 -36.66 9.07
C ARG A 566 -28.02 -35.30 9.51
N LYS A 567 -28.34 -34.39 8.57
CA LYS A 567 -28.82 -33.01 8.82
C LYS A 567 -27.86 -32.18 9.69
N VAL A 568 -26.56 -32.36 9.47
CA VAL A 568 -25.50 -31.59 10.13
C VAL A 568 -24.63 -30.88 9.10
N LEU A 569 -23.98 -29.81 9.53
CA LEU A 569 -22.80 -29.25 8.88
C LEU A 569 -21.58 -29.94 9.49
N HIS A 570 -20.70 -30.46 8.63
CA HIS A 570 -19.37 -30.91 9.00
C HIS A 570 -18.39 -29.77 8.74
N ILE A 571 -17.60 -29.40 9.74
CA ILE A 571 -16.76 -28.21 9.75
C ILE A 571 -15.37 -28.58 10.25
N ASP A 572 -14.34 -28.31 9.45
CA ASP A 572 -12.94 -28.48 9.82
C ASP A 572 -12.14 -27.19 9.55
N TRP A 573 -11.07 -26.97 10.31
CA TRP A 573 -10.23 -25.78 10.21
C TRP A 573 -8.80 -26.02 10.69
N GLU A 574 -7.95 -25.02 10.49
CA GLU A 574 -6.62 -24.93 11.09
C GLU A 574 -6.56 -23.87 12.19
N ALA A 575 -5.76 -24.14 13.22
CA ALA A 575 -5.48 -23.19 14.28
C ALA A 575 -4.79 -21.90 13.77
N PRO A 576 -4.97 -20.75 14.45
CA PRO A 576 -4.27 -19.50 14.15
C PRO A 576 -2.75 -19.69 14.08
N TRP A 577 -2.08 -19.05 13.12
CA TRP A 577 -0.64 -19.27 12.90
C TRP A 577 0.20 -18.79 14.08
N ASN A 578 -0.28 -17.78 14.81
CA ASN A 578 0.41 -17.19 15.95
C ASN A 578 0.12 -17.90 17.28
N LEU A 579 -0.83 -18.85 17.32
CA LEU A 579 -1.19 -19.58 18.54
C LEU A 579 0.01 -20.29 19.18
N GLN A 580 0.92 -20.84 18.37
CA GLN A 580 2.15 -21.49 18.82
C GLN A 580 3.15 -20.56 19.54
N TYR A 581 2.96 -19.24 19.44
CA TYR A 581 3.77 -18.22 20.12
C TYR A 581 3.06 -17.61 21.33
N ILE A 582 1.81 -18.00 21.59
CA ILE A 582 1.01 -17.53 22.73
C ILE A 582 1.06 -18.58 23.85
N ASN A 583 1.47 -18.17 25.05
CA ASN A 583 1.52 -19.03 26.23
C ASN A 583 0.13 -19.16 26.88
N ALA A 584 -0.75 -19.97 26.28
CA ALA A 584 -2.15 -20.15 26.66
C ALA A 584 -2.35 -21.24 27.73
N ASN A 585 -3.20 -20.98 28.73
CA ASN A 585 -3.65 -22.03 29.67
C ASN A 585 -4.85 -22.82 29.11
N THR A 586 -5.70 -22.14 28.34
CA THR A 586 -6.93 -22.65 27.73
C THR A 586 -7.05 -22.13 26.31
N VAL A 587 -7.41 -23.03 25.39
CA VAL A 587 -7.67 -22.73 23.99
C VAL A 587 -8.94 -23.46 23.56
N TYR A 588 -9.89 -22.72 23.00
CA TYR A 588 -11.10 -23.27 22.38
C TYR A 588 -11.56 -22.36 21.24
N TYR A 589 -12.55 -22.79 20.48
CA TYR A 589 -13.10 -22.06 19.33
C TYR A 589 -14.59 -21.75 19.57
N GLU A 590 -15.03 -20.53 19.27
CA GLU A 590 -16.46 -20.20 19.16
C GLU A 590 -16.85 -20.21 17.68
N LEU A 591 -17.84 -21.03 17.33
CA LEU A 591 -18.48 -21.07 16.02
C LEU A 591 -19.84 -20.39 16.10
N ARG A 592 -20.15 -19.53 15.13
CA ARG A 592 -21.42 -18.85 14.94
C ARG A 592 -22.01 -19.31 13.62
N VAL A 593 -23.22 -19.86 13.65
CA VAL A 593 -23.87 -20.45 12.47
C VAL A 593 -25.23 -19.80 12.25
N GLN A 594 -25.55 -19.41 11.01
CA GLN A 594 -26.81 -18.76 10.68
C GLN A 594 -27.39 -19.29 9.35
N GLY A 595 -28.66 -19.72 9.37
CA GLY A 595 -29.43 -20.07 8.17
C GLY A 595 -30.06 -18.84 7.48
N SER A 596 -30.73 -19.03 6.35
CA SER A 596 -31.27 -17.93 5.53
C SER A 596 -32.39 -17.18 6.26
N GLY A 597 -32.08 -16.01 6.81
CA GLY A 597 -33.02 -15.24 7.65
C GLY A 597 -33.21 -15.81 9.06
N GLY A 598 -32.39 -16.76 9.49
CA GLY A 598 -32.46 -17.40 10.81
C GLY A 598 -31.78 -16.62 11.93
N VAL A 599 -31.99 -17.06 13.18
CA VAL A 599 -31.26 -16.57 14.35
C VAL A 599 -29.88 -17.23 14.42
N MET A 600 -28.84 -16.46 14.72
CA MET A 600 -27.47 -16.94 14.88
C MET A 600 -27.33 -17.88 16.09
N GLN A 601 -26.85 -19.09 15.84
CA GLN A 601 -26.58 -20.13 16.84
C GLN A 601 -25.09 -20.14 17.20
N ARG A 602 -24.76 -20.47 18.45
CA ARG A 602 -23.38 -20.53 18.96
C ARG A 602 -23.00 -21.93 19.39
N TYR A 603 -21.81 -22.37 18.99
CA TYR A 603 -21.22 -23.66 19.32
C TYR A 603 -19.77 -23.45 19.77
N PHE A 604 -19.24 -24.39 20.56
CA PHE A 604 -17.88 -24.32 21.08
C PHE A 604 -17.15 -25.65 20.87
N SER A 605 -15.89 -25.61 20.45
CA SER A 605 -15.04 -26.80 20.27
C SER A 605 -13.65 -26.60 20.88
N ASN A 606 -13.09 -27.65 21.47
CA ASN A 606 -11.70 -27.69 21.93
C ASN A 606 -10.74 -28.30 20.89
N GLY A 607 -11.28 -28.80 19.77
CA GLY A 607 -10.52 -29.29 18.62
C GLY A 607 -10.70 -28.40 17.41
N THR A 608 -10.08 -28.75 16.28
CA THR A 608 -10.19 -28.02 15.01
C THR A 608 -11.15 -28.64 14.00
N GLU A 609 -12.13 -29.39 14.52
CA GLU A 609 -13.18 -30.09 13.78
C GLU A 609 -14.45 -30.11 14.64
N MET A 610 -15.63 -29.97 14.03
CA MET A 610 -16.92 -30.06 14.72
C MET A 610 -18.06 -30.38 13.75
N GLU A 611 -19.05 -31.12 14.23
CA GLU A 611 -20.36 -31.21 13.56
C GLU A 611 -21.42 -30.43 14.33
N VAL A 612 -22.22 -29.64 13.60
CA VAL A 612 -23.29 -28.81 14.18
C VAL A 612 -24.61 -29.04 13.43
N PRO A 613 -25.77 -28.97 14.09
CA PRO A 613 -27.07 -29.07 13.42
C PRO A 613 -27.22 -28.06 12.27
N LEU A 614 -27.76 -28.52 11.13
CA LEU A 614 -28.10 -27.64 10.01
C LEU A 614 -29.27 -26.71 10.42
N PRO A 615 -29.14 -25.37 10.37
CA PRO A 615 -30.22 -24.47 10.77
C PRO A 615 -31.35 -24.43 9.73
N GLY A 616 -32.58 -24.72 10.16
CA GLY A 616 -33.78 -24.53 9.34
C GLY A 616 -33.99 -25.62 8.27
N SER A 617 -34.49 -25.20 7.10
CA SER A 617 -34.78 -26.05 5.94
C SER A 617 -33.75 -25.92 4.80
N ASP A 618 -32.68 -25.16 5.04
CA ASP A 618 -31.92 -24.53 3.98
C ASP A 618 -30.80 -25.43 3.46
N LYS A 619 -30.47 -25.27 2.17
CA LYS A 619 -29.30 -25.91 1.54
C LYS A 619 -27.99 -25.16 1.81
N GLU A 620 -28.07 -24.04 2.53
CA GLU A 620 -26.98 -23.07 2.68
C GLU A 620 -26.99 -22.48 4.09
N ALA A 621 -25.82 -22.35 4.71
CA ALA A 621 -25.63 -21.72 6.01
C ALA A 621 -24.34 -20.90 6.06
N GLN A 622 -24.36 -19.80 6.82
CA GLN A 622 -23.20 -18.93 7.03
C GLN A 622 -22.50 -19.29 8.36
N LEU A 623 -21.18 -19.37 8.31
CA LEU A 623 -20.31 -19.74 9.43
C LEU A 623 -19.26 -18.65 9.71
N TRP A 624 -19.21 -18.20 10.96
CA TRP A 624 -18.06 -17.49 11.52
C TRP A 624 -17.43 -18.32 12.62
N ILE A 625 -16.12 -18.19 12.79
CA ILE A 625 -15.33 -18.90 13.78
C ILE A 625 -14.17 -18.04 14.26
N ALA A 626 -13.96 -18.01 15.59
CA ALA A 626 -12.82 -17.38 16.24
C ALA A 626 -12.15 -18.34 17.21
N CYS A 627 -10.83 -18.19 17.37
CA CYS A 627 -10.09 -18.82 18.46
C CYS A 627 -10.22 -17.96 19.72
N VAL A 628 -10.36 -18.60 20.87
CA VAL A 628 -10.44 -17.97 22.19
C VAL A 628 -9.32 -18.51 23.05
N VAL A 629 -8.52 -17.62 23.63
CA VAL A 629 -7.36 -17.95 24.45
C VAL A 629 -7.52 -17.28 25.80
N ASP A 630 -7.57 -18.08 26.88
CA ASP A 630 -7.75 -17.59 28.26
C ASP A 630 -8.93 -16.61 28.43
N GLY A 631 -10.01 -16.87 27.68
CA GLY A 631 -11.24 -16.05 27.64
C GLY A 631 -11.19 -14.85 26.69
N SER A 632 -10.03 -14.53 26.13
CA SER A 632 -9.84 -13.44 25.16
C SER A 632 -10.09 -13.92 23.73
N TYR A 633 -10.95 -13.23 23.00
CA TYR A 633 -11.30 -13.57 21.62
C TYR A 633 -10.25 -13.06 20.63
N GLY A 634 -9.77 -13.94 19.75
CA GLY A 634 -9.17 -13.54 18.49
C GLY A 634 -10.19 -13.05 17.48
N ALA A 635 -9.71 -12.64 16.31
CA ALA A 635 -10.59 -12.20 15.23
C ALA A 635 -11.43 -13.37 14.67
N PHE A 636 -12.73 -13.13 14.48
CA PHE A 636 -13.56 -13.96 13.60
C PHE A 636 -13.10 -13.76 12.15
N ASN A 637 -13.32 -14.76 11.28
CA ASN A 637 -13.17 -14.59 9.83
C ASN A 637 -14.04 -13.44 9.31
N THR A 638 -13.44 -12.53 8.55
CA THR A 638 -14.05 -11.26 8.09
C THR A 638 -15.26 -11.47 7.19
N LEU A 639 -15.26 -12.53 6.38
CA LEU A 639 -16.37 -12.97 5.56
C LEU A 639 -16.88 -14.32 6.08
N PRO A 640 -18.21 -14.55 6.23
CA PRO A 640 -18.73 -15.85 6.59
C PRO A 640 -18.33 -16.91 5.56
N VAL A 641 -17.94 -18.09 6.06
CA VAL A 641 -17.82 -19.28 5.22
C VAL A 641 -19.22 -19.73 4.84
N ILE A 642 -19.48 -19.89 3.55
CA ILE A 642 -20.77 -20.36 3.04
C ILE A 642 -20.71 -21.88 2.95
N CYS A 643 -21.38 -22.54 3.88
CA CYS A 643 -21.61 -23.97 3.88
C CYS A 643 -22.75 -24.29 2.91
N SER A 644 -22.52 -25.08 1.86
CA SER A 644 -23.55 -25.52 0.92
C SER A 644 -23.51 -27.05 0.68
N ALA A 645 -24.57 -27.57 0.05
CA ALA A 645 -24.82 -29.00 -0.19
C ALA A 645 -24.54 -29.44 -1.63
#